data_AF-A0A6I1Z452-F1
#
_entry.id   AF-A0A6I1Z452-F1
#
_cell.length_a   1.000
_cell.length_b   1.000
_cell.length_c   1.000
_cell.angle_alpha   90.00
_cell.angle_beta   90.00
_cell.angle_gamma   90.00
#
_symmetry.space_group_name_H-M   'P 1'
#
loop_
_entity.id
_entity.type
_entity.pdbx_description
1 polymer ?
#
loop_
_entity_poly.entity_id
_entity_poly.type
_entity_poly.pdbx_seq_one_letter_code
_entity_poly.pdbx_strand_id
1 'polypeptide(L)'
;MIMIELSDLLNKLDYDTSLHYKRADGPTDVETAHLFRAARDAGVSGIYVFEASPIDTYKLLSPRPVVYVARANTEEEARQIHRSLWNLGYAPFLLILLPHQVRIYTGFDYSEESEEQGLLDVANNLEQLVDLLSDFKAHSIDTGFIWESKYYREIDQDQRVDRRLLSNLEQLGKALEDSGLSDELAHALIGKYVYLSYLKSRGILTDEWIRKQQIMPQGVFSHNANVVSLQKLVVALEERFNGRIFPIDFQKEKTLEDKHVSWVASVFSGSEIIEDVPESVYQLCFPFRAYDFSYIPVETLSAIYEQFIRDRKEKGAIYTPEVLADYVLSEMEWAKPLERGMKVLDPACGSGVFLVLAYRRLIEKEIYHLGLTEKLKLETLRDILLKSIYGIERERDACYVAEFSLILTLLHYTEPRDLNSLKFKFPELHNKQIFECDFFDIEGEKDGARFWQRGLKFDWITGNPPWIELKPDTEGVECVRAWIENPNNEKEHPVGGNRVAEAFSWLVTDLLNQDGLIGLVLPATSLFNRESGKFRQSFFTKHEVLRVTNFANLRDILFGREKSGVLPAMTMVYRPSVDSHHKPHIIHYGPFSVNQITTRRDKPWVITINESEIKSIPPYEAEQGEMLTWKLALWGTYRDKRAIERIRHLSPNTLEDFCKQNGWGERLPREGAQLRTERENPRWFKANIKGQKKFDTKTYDAIKPRYRFSIPDGSVLQEIIDDVYIRTGKDTLYLTTPAPHVILSASWQNFAIYSDYDFVTPPRQMVISAPRSPKENEDYLRALTIYLSSSLVAYYLFFQVPQWGIFSQRGSVITKAVRKIPTPLFTTKQAKEFADFHRALVERERCDKTRFVSDSLQRRKIFGQFNTVEGSSSLSKALKTLTSKEKQEIDRFVWEKDEELQRDIDNKVYDLLEIPEDIKLLASEFVQTRLLLDKPSVRERITRKPTKEVLLAYARQLQKELDSFTTGTAYHRVNITHSNDLIQCVVEITKENAPIVVNEDSIKSGELTTARLLEKLSQSLRERVSQWVYVQRGLRLYDGPKVYIYKAPRLVDWTRTQAMDDAADIIGQAIVST
;
A
#
# COMPACT_ATOMS: atom_id res chain seq x y z
N MET A 1 -48.02 -0.43 20.55
CA MET A 1 -46.59 -0.42 20.15
C MET A 1 -46.33 0.91 19.46
N ILE A 2 -45.15 1.49 19.66
CA ILE A 2 -44.76 2.76 19.04
C ILE A 2 -44.16 2.41 17.67
N MET A 3 -44.67 3.01 16.60
CA MET A 3 -44.00 2.94 15.29
C MET A 3 -42.78 3.86 15.34
N ILE A 4 -41.65 3.39 14.83
CA ILE A 4 -40.42 4.19 14.75
C ILE A 4 -40.43 4.88 13.39
N GLU A 5 -40.62 6.20 13.38
CA GLU A 5 -40.50 6.98 12.15
C GLU A 5 -39.03 7.19 11.75
N LEU A 6 -38.76 7.32 10.45
CA LEU A 6 -37.39 7.57 9.97
C LEU A 6 -36.84 8.90 10.52
N SER A 7 -37.67 9.92 10.70
CA SER A 7 -37.25 11.18 11.35
C SER A 7 -36.72 10.95 12.75
N ASP A 8 -37.33 10.04 13.51
CA ASP A 8 -36.93 9.75 14.88
C ASP A 8 -35.60 8.98 14.89
N LEU A 9 -35.43 8.04 13.95
CA LEU A 9 -34.16 7.32 13.73
C LEU A 9 -33.02 8.26 13.32
N LEU A 10 -33.25 9.14 12.34
CA LEU A 10 -32.25 10.09 11.83
C LEU A 10 -31.87 11.14 12.88
N ASN A 11 -32.84 11.63 13.65
CA ASN A 11 -32.59 12.50 14.80
C ASN A 11 -31.77 11.76 15.86
N LYS A 12 -32.13 10.51 16.20
CA LYS A 12 -31.40 9.72 17.21
C LYS A 12 -29.96 9.38 16.82
N LEU A 13 -29.69 9.24 15.52
CA LEU A 13 -28.36 9.04 14.93
C LEU A 13 -27.57 10.36 14.75
N ASP A 14 -28.15 11.52 15.05
CA ASP A 14 -27.61 12.85 14.78
C ASP A 14 -27.40 13.14 13.26
N TYR A 15 -28.08 12.40 12.39
CA TYR A 15 -27.95 12.47 10.92
C TYR A 15 -28.69 13.68 10.32
N ASP A 16 -29.85 14.07 10.83
CA ASP A 16 -30.65 15.17 10.27
C ASP A 16 -29.94 16.54 10.31
N THR A 17 -28.94 16.68 11.17
CA THR A 17 -28.08 17.86 11.29
C THR A 17 -26.67 17.66 10.71
N SER A 18 -26.33 16.46 10.25
CA SER A 18 -24.99 16.16 9.72
C SER A 18 -24.88 16.56 8.24
N LEU A 19 -23.84 17.31 7.91
CA LEU A 19 -23.49 17.63 6.53
C LEU A 19 -23.04 16.39 5.74
N HIS A 20 -22.64 15.33 6.43
CA HIS A 20 -22.16 14.07 5.88
C HIS A 20 -23.28 13.03 5.68
N TYR A 21 -24.52 13.34 6.07
CA TYR A 21 -25.70 12.57 5.66
C TYR A 21 -26.31 13.18 4.40
N LYS A 22 -26.30 12.45 3.28
CA LYS A 22 -26.97 12.87 2.05
C LYS A 22 -28.29 12.12 1.91
N ARG A 23 -29.40 12.85 1.86
CA ARG A 23 -30.70 12.27 1.50
C ARG A 23 -30.69 11.87 0.02
N ALA A 24 -31.47 10.86 -0.35
CA ALA A 24 -31.46 10.30 -1.70
C ALA A 24 -31.96 11.27 -2.81
N ASP A 25 -32.60 12.37 -2.42
CA ASP A 25 -33.08 13.48 -3.23
C ASP A 25 -32.21 14.76 -3.12
N GLY A 26 -31.13 14.71 -2.33
CA GLY A 26 -30.24 15.85 -2.07
C GLY A 26 -29.18 16.09 -3.16
N PRO A 27 -28.53 17.28 -3.15
CA PRO A 27 -27.41 17.56 -4.04
C PRO A 27 -26.23 16.62 -3.76
N THR A 28 -25.67 16.04 -4.82
CA THR A 28 -24.55 15.09 -4.78
C THR A 28 -23.34 15.64 -5.52
N ASP A 29 -22.14 15.21 -5.13
CA ASP A 29 -20.92 15.59 -5.83
C ASP A 29 -20.82 14.85 -7.16
N VAL A 30 -20.50 15.60 -8.22
CA VAL A 30 -20.45 15.15 -9.62
C VAL A 30 -19.71 13.82 -9.80
N GLU A 31 -18.54 13.67 -9.17
CA GLU A 31 -17.73 12.45 -9.28
C GLU A 31 -18.43 11.19 -8.73
N THR A 32 -19.41 11.34 -7.82
CA THR A 32 -20.04 10.24 -7.07
C THR A 32 -21.52 10.05 -7.33
N ALA A 33 -22.17 10.95 -8.08
CA ALA A 33 -23.63 10.99 -8.22
C ALA A 33 -24.22 9.63 -8.65
N HIS A 34 -23.55 8.88 -9.54
CA HIS A 34 -23.89 7.50 -9.90
C HIS A 34 -24.02 6.53 -8.72
N LEU A 35 -23.19 6.63 -7.68
CA LEU A 35 -23.26 5.77 -6.49
C LEU A 35 -24.56 6.01 -5.73
N PHE A 36 -24.94 7.28 -5.57
CA PHE A 36 -26.18 7.67 -4.88
C PHE A 36 -27.42 7.31 -5.70
N ARG A 37 -27.39 7.52 -7.03
CA ARG A 37 -28.47 7.08 -7.93
C ARG A 37 -28.68 5.56 -7.85
N ALA A 38 -27.61 4.78 -7.97
CA ALA A 38 -27.70 3.31 -7.91
C ALA A 38 -28.19 2.79 -6.54
N ALA A 39 -27.76 3.40 -5.43
CA ALA A 39 -28.23 3.05 -4.10
C ALA A 39 -29.70 3.43 -3.87
N ARG A 40 -30.13 4.61 -4.33
CA ARG A 40 -31.54 5.03 -4.30
C ARG A 40 -32.43 4.09 -5.10
N ASP A 41 -31.99 3.68 -6.29
CA ASP A 41 -32.71 2.74 -7.14
C ASP A 41 -32.83 1.35 -6.45
N ALA A 42 -31.90 1.01 -5.55
CA ALA A 42 -31.93 -0.14 -4.65
C ALA A 42 -32.73 0.05 -3.34
N GLY A 43 -33.52 1.14 -3.21
CA GLY A 43 -34.42 1.39 -2.07
C GLY A 43 -33.84 2.24 -0.93
N VAL A 44 -32.65 2.82 -1.09
CA VAL A 44 -32.01 3.65 -0.05
C VAL A 44 -32.67 5.02 0.06
N SER A 45 -33.08 5.38 1.28
CA SER A 45 -33.68 6.68 1.62
C SER A 45 -32.63 7.77 1.88
N GLY A 46 -31.44 7.38 2.32
CA GLY A 46 -30.29 8.28 2.43
C GLY A 46 -29.02 7.55 2.84
N ILE A 47 -27.89 8.25 2.68
CA ILE A 47 -26.54 7.68 2.72
C ILE A 47 -25.73 8.51 3.71
N TYR A 48 -25.22 7.87 4.76
CA TYR A 48 -24.15 8.45 5.53
C TYR A 48 -22.83 8.17 4.83
N VAL A 49 -22.13 9.23 4.46
CA VAL A 49 -20.86 9.15 3.72
C VAL A 49 -19.68 9.50 4.60
N PHE A 50 -18.57 8.83 4.34
CA PHE A 50 -17.27 9.35 4.71
C PHE A 50 -16.93 10.46 3.73
N GLU A 51 -17.36 11.68 4.06
CA GLU A 51 -16.93 12.87 3.34
C GLU A 51 -15.47 13.09 3.67
N ALA A 52 -14.59 12.85 2.69
CA ALA A 52 -13.18 13.14 2.88
C ALA A 52 -12.85 14.65 2.86
N SER A 53 -13.83 15.52 3.14
CA SER A 53 -13.85 16.99 3.03
C SER A 53 -12.66 17.70 3.72
N PRO A 54 -12.38 18.97 3.38
CA PRO A 54 -13.04 20.04 4.10
C PRO A 54 -14.21 20.54 3.28
N ILE A 55 -15.20 21.04 4.00
CA ILE A 55 -16.40 21.66 3.42
C ILE A 55 -16.01 22.97 2.68
N ASP A 56 -15.00 23.68 3.18
CA ASP A 56 -14.58 24.99 2.67
C ASP A 56 -13.20 24.94 1.98
N THR A 57 -13.14 24.48 0.73
CA THR A 57 -13.01 25.39 -0.45
C THR A 57 -12.93 24.62 -1.76
N TYR A 58 -12.26 23.45 -1.78
CA TYR A 58 -12.15 22.59 -2.98
C TYR A 58 -12.19 21.10 -2.59
N LYS A 59 -13.17 20.36 -3.12
CA LYS A 59 -13.29 18.92 -2.89
C LYS A 59 -12.32 18.17 -3.80
N LEU A 60 -11.38 17.41 -3.24
CA LEU A 60 -10.60 16.46 -4.04
C LEU A 60 -11.35 15.13 -4.22
N LEU A 61 -11.92 14.53 -3.16
CA LEU A 61 -12.79 13.34 -3.24
C LEU A 61 -14.26 13.70 -3.25
N SER A 62 -14.97 13.15 -4.23
CA SER A 62 -15.77 11.93 -4.07
C SER A 62 -16.05 11.37 -2.65
N PRO A 63 -17.07 11.85 -1.90
CA PRO A 63 -17.53 11.16 -0.69
C PRO A 63 -17.89 9.69 -0.93
N ARG A 64 -17.49 8.79 -0.01
CA ARG A 64 -17.82 7.36 -0.13
C ARG A 64 -18.91 6.92 0.86
N PRO A 65 -19.88 6.08 0.46
CA PRO A 65 -20.84 5.48 1.38
C PRO A 65 -20.16 4.70 2.51
N VAL A 66 -20.69 4.84 3.73
CA VAL A 66 -20.35 3.99 4.90
C VAL A 66 -21.59 3.26 5.38
N VAL A 67 -22.69 3.99 5.52
CA VAL A 67 -23.97 3.46 6.00
C VAL A 67 -25.08 3.82 5.01
N TYR A 68 -25.73 2.82 4.45
CA TYR A 68 -26.99 3.00 3.73
C TYR A 68 -28.17 2.92 4.70
N VAL A 69 -29.10 3.87 4.61
CA VAL A 69 -30.33 3.90 5.42
C VAL A 69 -31.53 3.69 4.49
N ALA A 70 -32.28 2.60 4.71
CA ALA A 70 -33.44 2.23 3.92
C ALA A 70 -34.67 1.99 4.82
N ARG A 71 -35.86 1.96 4.21
CA ARG A 71 -37.11 1.51 4.85
C ARG A 71 -37.59 0.23 4.18
N ALA A 72 -38.20 -0.66 4.96
CA ALA A 72 -38.93 -1.83 4.48
C ALA A 72 -40.20 -2.01 5.30
N ASN A 73 -41.27 -2.51 4.69
CA ASN A 73 -42.53 -2.81 5.39
C ASN A 73 -42.49 -4.20 6.02
N THR A 74 -41.77 -5.15 5.40
CA THR A 74 -41.62 -6.54 5.85
C THR A 74 -40.16 -6.99 5.85
N GLU A 75 -39.90 -8.16 6.44
CA GLU A 75 -38.54 -8.72 6.54
C GLU A 75 -38.01 -9.21 5.18
N GLU A 76 -38.91 -9.69 4.32
CA GLU A 76 -38.63 -10.11 2.96
C GLU A 76 -38.23 -8.91 2.09
N GLU A 77 -38.94 -7.78 2.22
CA GLU A 77 -38.57 -6.52 1.55
C GLU A 77 -37.20 -6.01 2.05
N ALA A 78 -36.92 -6.14 3.35
CA ALA A 78 -35.59 -5.83 3.90
C ALA A 78 -34.49 -6.74 3.34
N ARG A 79 -34.74 -8.05 3.14
CA ARG A 79 -33.80 -8.97 2.48
C ARG A 79 -33.60 -8.66 1.00
N GLN A 80 -34.62 -8.21 0.27
CA GLN A 80 -34.50 -7.78 -1.13
C GLN A 80 -33.65 -6.51 -1.27
N ILE A 81 -33.84 -5.53 -0.38
CA ILE A 81 -33.01 -4.33 -0.30
C ILE A 81 -31.56 -4.71 0.06
N HIS A 82 -31.37 -5.59 1.05
CA HIS A 82 -30.04 -6.11 1.42
C HIS A 82 -29.35 -6.77 0.22
N ARG A 83 -30.03 -7.65 -0.52
CA ARG A 83 -29.48 -8.29 -1.73
C ARG A 83 -29.01 -7.27 -2.77
N SER A 84 -29.82 -6.24 -3.03
CA SER A 84 -29.50 -5.20 -4.01
C SER A 84 -28.29 -4.37 -3.59
N LEU A 85 -28.18 -4.05 -2.29
CA LEU A 85 -27.07 -3.27 -1.73
C LEU A 85 -25.77 -4.08 -1.60
N TRP A 86 -25.85 -5.39 -1.34
CA TRP A 86 -24.71 -6.30 -1.41
C TRP A 86 -24.18 -6.42 -2.85
N ASN A 87 -25.07 -6.50 -3.85
CA ASN A 87 -24.67 -6.52 -5.26
C ASN A 87 -23.98 -5.22 -5.71
N LEU A 88 -24.35 -4.07 -5.13
CA LEU A 88 -23.62 -2.81 -5.31
C LEU A 88 -22.23 -2.86 -4.64
N GLY A 89 -22.13 -3.46 -3.45
CA GLY A 89 -20.87 -3.67 -2.73
C GLY A 89 -20.15 -2.37 -2.31
N TYR A 90 -20.86 -1.24 -2.26
CA TYR A 90 -20.31 0.11 -2.04
C TYR A 90 -20.32 0.61 -0.59
N ALA A 91 -21.02 -0.06 0.33
CA ALA A 91 -21.07 0.34 1.73
C ALA A 91 -20.87 -0.89 2.64
N PRO A 92 -20.05 -0.80 3.70
CA PRO A 92 -19.89 -1.90 4.66
C PRO A 92 -21.12 -2.15 5.53
N PHE A 93 -21.97 -1.15 5.78
CA PHE A 93 -23.11 -1.27 6.71
C PHE A 93 -24.43 -0.80 6.09
N LEU A 94 -25.50 -1.51 6.42
CA LEU A 94 -26.87 -1.22 6.00
C LEU A 94 -27.77 -1.14 7.25
N LEU A 95 -28.49 -0.02 7.42
CA LEU A 95 -29.54 0.14 8.42
C LEU A 95 -30.89 0.11 7.73
N ILE A 96 -31.68 -0.92 7.98
CA ILE A 96 -33.03 -1.07 7.41
C ILE A 96 -34.06 -0.90 8.52
N LEU A 97 -34.89 0.13 8.39
CA LEU A 97 -35.99 0.45 9.30
C LEU A 97 -37.26 -0.30 8.88
N LEU A 98 -37.78 -1.11 9.80
CA LEU A 98 -39.10 -1.75 9.71
C LEU A 98 -40.07 -1.11 10.73
N PRO A 99 -41.40 -1.27 10.61
CA PRO A 99 -42.36 -0.58 11.47
C PRO A 99 -42.17 -0.77 12.99
N HIS A 100 -41.53 -1.88 13.41
CA HIS A 100 -41.36 -2.26 14.82
C HIS A 100 -39.93 -2.70 15.19
N GLN A 101 -38.97 -2.70 14.26
CA GLN A 101 -37.58 -3.10 14.51
C GLN A 101 -36.62 -2.35 13.57
N VAL A 102 -35.36 -2.19 14.00
CA VAL A 102 -34.26 -1.77 13.10
C VAL A 102 -33.31 -2.94 12.95
N ARG A 103 -32.96 -3.26 11.70
CA ARG A 103 -32.01 -4.33 11.36
C ARG A 103 -30.71 -3.74 10.83
N ILE A 104 -29.59 -4.27 11.31
CA ILE A 104 -28.26 -3.96 10.82
C ILE A 104 -27.77 -5.14 9.99
N TYR A 105 -27.40 -4.88 8.73
CA TYR A 105 -26.74 -5.86 7.87
C TYR A 105 -25.34 -5.37 7.49
N THR A 106 -24.42 -6.30 7.21
CA THR A 106 -23.19 -6.01 6.47
C THR A 106 -23.52 -5.91 4.99
N GLY A 107 -22.99 -4.90 4.29
CA GLY A 107 -23.13 -4.81 2.84
C GLY A 107 -22.18 -5.73 2.06
N PHE A 108 -21.35 -6.54 2.76
CA PHE A 108 -20.36 -7.42 2.13
C PHE A 108 -20.68 -8.91 2.22
N ASP A 109 -21.73 -9.36 2.93
CA ASP A 109 -22.12 -10.77 2.96
C ASP A 109 -23.63 -10.97 2.83
N TYR A 110 -24.04 -11.91 1.98
CA TYR A 110 -25.44 -12.21 1.68
C TYR A 110 -25.62 -13.64 1.18
N SER A 111 -26.69 -14.32 1.60
CA SER A 111 -27.16 -15.58 1.01
C SER A 111 -28.66 -15.52 0.74
N GLU A 112 -29.08 -16.13 -0.36
CA GLU A 112 -30.50 -16.38 -0.67
C GLU A 112 -31.04 -17.55 0.19
N GLU A 113 -30.16 -18.50 0.56
CA GLU A 113 -30.51 -19.74 1.28
C GLU A 113 -30.52 -19.57 2.82
N SER A 114 -30.15 -18.38 3.33
CA SER A 114 -30.08 -18.09 4.77
C SER A 114 -30.50 -16.65 5.07
N GLU A 115 -31.63 -16.51 5.78
CA GLU A 115 -32.23 -15.22 6.16
C GLU A 115 -31.35 -14.41 7.11
N GLU A 116 -30.56 -15.09 7.94
CA GLU A 116 -29.61 -14.49 8.89
C GLU A 116 -28.24 -14.17 8.27
N GLN A 117 -27.90 -14.69 7.08
CA GLN A 117 -26.58 -14.41 6.49
C GLN A 117 -26.39 -12.92 6.24
N GLY A 118 -25.32 -12.36 6.80
CA GLY A 118 -25.01 -10.93 6.77
C GLY A 118 -25.83 -10.06 7.73
N LEU A 119 -26.70 -10.63 8.57
CA LEU A 119 -27.36 -9.91 9.66
C LEU A 119 -26.37 -9.74 10.82
N LEU A 120 -26.11 -8.48 11.21
CA LEU A 120 -25.20 -8.14 12.30
C LEU A 120 -25.96 -7.95 13.63
N ASP A 121 -27.14 -7.34 13.59
CA ASP A 121 -27.93 -7.09 14.81
C ASP A 121 -29.38 -6.67 14.54
N VAL A 122 -30.23 -6.75 15.57
CA VAL A 122 -31.65 -6.37 15.53
C VAL A 122 -32.07 -5.65 16.81
N ALA A 123 -32.53 -4.39 16.69
CA ALA A 123 -33.18 -3.66 17.78
C ALA A 123 -34.69 -3.83 17.71
N ASN A 124 -35.28 -4.52 18.71
CA ASN A 124 -36.73 -4.77 18.82
C ASN A 124 -37.44 -3.85 19.82
N ASN A 125 -36.70 -3.00 20.56
CA ASN A 125 -37.26 -2.07 21.52
C ASN A 125 -36.36 -0.83 21.72
N LEU A 126 -36.89 0.20 22.39
CA LEU A 126 -36.22 1.50 22.55
C LEU A 126 -34.91 1.46 23.35
N GLU A 127 -34.73 0.52 24.29
CA GLU A 127 -33.48 0.39 25.05
C GLU A 127 -32.38 -0.23 24.18
N GLN A 128 -32.68 -1.38 23.54
CA GLN A 128 -31.78 -2.01 22.57
C GLN A 128 -31.37 -1.04 21.46
N LEU A 129 -32.31 -0.23 20.96
CA LEU A 129 -32.07 0.75 19.90
C LEU A 129 -31.09 1.86 20.32
N VAL A 130 -31.01 2.23 21.60
CA VAL A 130 -30.04 3.25 22.06
C VAL A 130 -28.63 2.69 22.06
N ASP A 131 -28.44 1.48 22.59
CA ASP A 131 -27.12 0.84 22.65
C ASP A 131 -26.63 0.46 21.25
N LEU A 132 -27.50 -0.14 20.44
CA LEU A 132 -27.21 -0.62 19.09
C LEU A 132 -26.85 0.52 18.11
N LEU A 133 -27.53 1.67 18.19
CA LEU A 133 -27.25 2.83 17.33
C LEU A 133 -26.06 3.68 17.81
N SER A 134 -25.49 3.43 19.00
CA SER A 134 -24.40 4.23 19.55
C SER A 134 -23.15 4.23 18.63
N ASP A 135 -22.77 3.06 18.12
CA ASP A 135 -21.69 2.86 17.15
C ASP A 135 -21.98 3.44 15.75
N PHE A 136 -23.25 3.73 15.44
CA PHE A 136 -23.70 4.23 14.13
C PHE A 136 -24.06 5.72 14.09
N LYS A 137 -23.99 6.42 15.24
CA LYS A 137 -24.18 7.88 15.27
C LYS A 137 -23.19 8.59 14.33
N ALA A 138 -23.61 9.74 13.79
CA ALA A 138 -22.79 10.63 12.97
C ALA A 138 -21.35 10.77 13.53
N HIS A 139 -21.26 11.12 14.82
CA HIS A 139 -20.01 11.22 15.57
C HIS A 139 -19.10 9.98 15.48
N SER A 140 -19.65 8.76 15.58
CA SER A 140 -18.88 7.51 15.52
C SER A 140 -18.31 7.24 14.13
N ILE A 141 -19.07 7.59 13.08
CA ILE A 141 -18.63 7.44 11.69
C ILE A 141 -17.58 8.50 11.34
N ASP A 142 -17.86 9.77 11.66
CA ASP A 142 -16.99 10.91 11.35
C ASP A 142 -15.60 10.77 12.00
N THR A 143 -15.57 10.27 13.24
CA THR A 143 -14.32 9.99 13.96
C THR A 143 -13.66 8.68 13.53
N GLY A 144 -14.42 7.72 13.02
CA GLY A 144 -13.94 6.38 12.68
C GLY A 144 -14.02 5.38 13.84
N PHE A 145 -14.67 5.70 14.96
CA PHE A 145 -14.95 4.74 16.04
C PHE A 145 -15.78 3.54 15.55
N ILE A 146 -16.59 3.71 14.51
CA ILE A 146 -17.32 2.62 13.85
C ILE A 146 -16.38 1.46 13.40
N TRP A 147 -15.10 1.74 13.10
CA TRP A 147 -14.11 0.74 12.73
C TRP A 147 -13.47 0.01 13.93
N GLU A 148 -13.70 0.49 15.16
CA GLU A 148 -13.28 -0.19 16.41
C GLU A 148 -14.42 -1.02 17.05
N SER A 149 -15.66 -0.78 16.61
CA SER A 149 -16.90 -1.44 17.04
C SER A 149 -16.86 -2.97 16.99
N LYS A 150 -17.85 -3.62 17.60
CA LYS A 150 -18.04 -5.07 17.42
C LYS A 150 -18.38 -5.42 15.96
N TYR A 151 -19.22 -4.60 15.31
CA TYR A 151 -19.75 -4.84 13.98
C TYR A 151 -18.69 -4.90 12.89
N TYR A 152 -17.69 -4.01 12.93
CA TYR A 152 -16.60 -4.05 11.95
C TYR A 152 -15.76 -5.35 12.03
N ARG A 153 -15.69 -6.01 13.19
CA ARG A 153 -14.97 -7.28 13.35
C ARG A 153 -15.70 -8.49 12.76
N GLU A 154 -16.99 -8.32 12.46
CA GLU A 154 -17.87 -9.32 11.84
C GLU A 154 -17.97 -9.10 10.32
N ILE A 155 -17.37 -8.03 9.77
CA ILE A 155 -17.25 -7.84 8.33
C ILE A 155 -16.13 -8.75 7.79
N ASP A 156 -16.52 -9.71 6.95
CA ASP A 156 -15.61 -10.43 6.06
C ASP A 156 -15.58 -9.74 4.69
N GLN A 157 -14.39 -9.30 4.24
CA GLN A 157 -14.21 -8.70 2.91
C GLN A 157 -14.15 -9.73 1.78
N ASP A 158 -13.86 -11.00 2.08
CA ASP A 158 -13.77 -12.04 1.06
C ASP A 158 -15.17 -12.50 0.59
N GLN A 159 -16.23 -12.23 1.37
CA GLN A 159 -17.62 -12.43 0.95
C GLN A 159 -18.17 -11.34 0.02
N ARG A 160 -17.46 -10.20 -0.09
CA ARG A 160 -17.91 -9.05 -0.90
C ARG A 160 -18.13 -9.51 -2.34
N VAL A 161 -19.18 -8.97 -2.97
CA VAL A 161 -19.64 -9.37 -4.31
C VAL A 161 -18.52 -9.50 -5.35
N ASP A 162 -17.49 -8.63 -5.32
CA ASP A 162 -16.36 -8.71 -6.25
C ASP A 162 -15.43 -9.90 -5.98
N ARG A 163 -15.11 -10.18 -4.71
CA ARG A 163 -14.28 -11.33 -4.32
C ARG A 163 -15.01 -12.64 -4.53
N ARG A 164 -16.27 -12.72 -4.11
CA ARG A 164 -17.08 -13.94 -4.21
C ARG A 164 -17.43 -14.29 -5.64
N LEU A 165 -17.78 -13.31 -6.48
CA LEU A 165 -18.04 -13.57 -7.91
C LEU A 165 -16.75 -13.99 -8.63
N LEU A 166 -15.61 -13.36 -8.35
CA LEU A 166 -14.31 -13.79 -8.91
C LEU A 166 -14.01 -15.25 -8.56
N SER A 167 -14.05 -15.62 -7.28
CA SER A 167 -13.76 -17.00 -6.86
C SER A 167 -14.71 -18.02 -7.48
N ASN A 168 -15.99 -17.67 -7.60
CA ASN A 168 -16.99 -18.53 -8.23
C ASN A 168 -16.74 -18.71 -9.74
N LEU A 169 -16.28 -17.67 -10.45
CA LEU A 169 -15.93 -17.75 -11.87
C LEU A 169 -14.61 -18.52 -12.09
N GLU A 170 -13.64 -18.40 -11.19
CA GLU A 170 -12.41 -19.20 -11.18
C GLU A 170 -12.70 -20.70 -11.01
N GLN A 171 -13.61 -21.05 -10.10
CA GLN A 171 -14.06 -22.43 -9.91
C GLN A 171 -14.82 -22.96 -11.12
N LEU A 172 -15.67 -22.14 -11.76
CA LEU A 172 -16.39 -22.51 -12.99
C LEU A 172 -15.43 -22.70 -14.17
N GLY A 173 -14.46 -21.79 -14.35
CA GLY A 173 -13.43 -21.90 -15.38
C GLY A 173 -12.64 -23.20 -15.23
N LYS A 174 -12.19 -23.50 -14.02
CA LYS A 174 -11.49 -24.76 -13.73
C LYS A 174 -12.34 -26.00 -14.03
N ALA A 175 -13.62 -26.00 -13.69
CA ALA A 175 -14.51 -27.12 -14.00
C ALA A 175 -14.71 -27.35 -15.51
N LEU A 176 -14.62 -26.28 -16.33
CA LEU A 176 -14.66 -26.35 -17.80
C LEU A 176 -13.32 -26.83 -18.40
N GLU A 177 -12.18 -26.43 -17.81
CA GLU A 177 -10.86 -26.95 -18.18
C GLU A 177 -10.75 -28.44 -17.86
N ASP A 178 -11.18 -28.86 -16.67
CA ASP A 178 -11.20 -30.25 -16.22
C ASP A 178 -12.11 -31.14 -17.12
N SER A 179 -13.07 -30.54 -17.85
CA SER A 179 -13.89 -31.22 -18.86
C SER A 179 -13.34 -31.17 -20.28
N GLY A 180 -12.16 -30.57 -20.50
CA GLY A 180 -11.41 -30.59 -21.76
C GLY A 180 -11.51 -29.34 -22.65
N LEU A 181 -12.05 -28.22 -22.15
CA LEU A 181 -11.95 -26.93 -22.84
C LEU A 181 -10.57 -26.30 -22.66
N SER A 182 -10.15 -25.46 -23.61
CA SER A 182 -8.99 -24.60 -23.42
C SER A 182 -9.32 -23.42 -22.50
N ASP A 183 -8.30 -22.88 -21.84
CA ASP A 183 -8.35 -21.67 -21.00
C ASP A 183 -9.04 -20.52 -21.75
N GLU A 184 -8.62 -20.23 -22.98
CA GLU A 184 -9.18 -19.13 -23.78
C GLU A 184 -10.68 -19.33 -24.08
N LEU A 185 -11.10 -20.57 -24.34
CA LEU A 185 -12.49 -20.87 -24.70
C LEU A 185 -13.41 -20.90 -23.47
N ALA A 186 -12.93 -21.43 -22.34
CA ALA A 186 -13.64 -21.35 -21.07
C ALA A 186 -13.85 -19.88 -20.65
N HIS A 187 -12.79 -19.06 -20.74
CA HIS A 187 -12.83 -17.63 -20.45
C HIS A 187 -13.74 -16.83 -21.40
N ALA A 188 -13.75 -17.16 -22.70
CA ALA A 188 -14.65 -16.54 -23.67
C ALA A 188 -16.12 -16.94 -23.44
N LEU A 189 -16.40 -18.20 -23.10
CA LEU A 189 -17.74 -18.69 -22.80
C LEU A 189 -18.30 -18.02 -21.53
N ILE A 190 -17.53 -18.00 -20.45
CA ILE A 190 -17.91 -17.36 -19.18
C ILE A 190 -18.12 -15.85 -19.39
N GLY A 191 -17.19 -15.17 -20.07
CA GLY A 191 -17.33 -13.73 -20.39
C GLY A 191 -18.56 -13.42 -21.22
N LYS A 192 -18.91 -14.29 -22.19
CA LYS A 192 -20.16 -14.17 -22.94
C LYS A 192 -21.39 -14.30 -22.03
N TYR A 193 -21.40 -15.22 -21.07
CA TYR A 193 -22.51 -15.36 -20.13
C TYR A 193 -22.63 -14.21 -19.11
N VAL A 194 -21.52 -13.61 -18.67
CA VAL A 194 -21.55 -12.34 -17.91
C VAL A 194 -22.23 -11.25 -18.73
N TYR A 195 -21.84 -11.07 -20.00
CA TYR A 195 -22.45 -10.08 -20.89
C TYR A 195 -23.93 -10.33 -21.14
N LEU A 196 -24.32 -11.57 -21.45
CA LEU A 196 -25.72 -11.94 -21.70
C LEU A 196 -26.60 -11.72 -20.45
N SER A 197 -26.09 -12.07 -19.27
CA SER A 197 -26.79 -11.86 -17.99
C SER A 197 -26.94 -10.38 -17.67
N TYR A 198 -25.91 -9.54 -17.92
CA TYR A 198 -26.01 -8.09 -17.78
C TYR A 198 -27.04 -7.47 -18.75
N LEU A 199 -27.03 -7.86 -20.03
CA LEU A 199 -28.03 -7.36 -20.99
C LEU A 199 -29.45 -7.76 -20.59
N LYS A 200 -29.64 -8.97 -20.06
CA LYS A 200 -30.93 -9.50 -19.65
C LYS A 200 -31.46 -8.79 -18.39
N SER A 201 -30.64 -8.65 -17.35
CA SER A 201 -31.01 -7.96 -16.10
C SER A 201 -31.33 -6.47 -16.32
N ARG A 202 -30.62 -5.81 -17.25
CA ARG A 202 -30.91 -4.42 -17.65
C ARG A 202 -32.09 -4.27 -18.61
N GLY A 203 -32.78 -5.35 -18.99
CA GLY A 203 -33.92 -5.33 -19.91
C GLY A 203 -33.58 -4.99 -21.37
N ILE A 204 -32.29 -4.97 -21.75
CA ILE A 204 -31.81 -4.70 -23.11
C ILE A 204 -32.01 -5.93 -24.01
N LEU A 205 -31.87 -7.12 -23.40
CA LEU A 205 -32.11 -8.43 -23.99
C LEU A 205 -33.37 -9.05 -23.37
N THR A 206 -34.51 -8.82 -24.00
CA THR A 206 -35.81 -9.35 -23.54
C THR A 206 -36.11 -10.72 -24.17
N ASP A 207 -36.84 -11.55 -23.43
CA ASP A 207 -37.39 -12.83 -23.90
C ASP A 207 -38.25 -12.67 -25.18
N GLU A 208 -38.94 -11.55 -25.34
CA GLU A 208 -39.69 -11.22 -26.57
C GLU A 208 -38.74 -11.01 -27.77
N TRP A 209 -37.63 -10.29 -27.58
CA TRP A 209 -36.65 -10.08 -28.63
C TRP A 209 -35.93 -11.39 -29.01
N ILE A 210 -35.59 -12.24 -28.03
CA ILE A 210 -34.99 -13.57 -28.26
C ILE A 210 -35.93 -14.43 -29.13
N ARG A 211 -37.23 -14.47 -28.79
CA ARG A 211 -38.24 -15.22 -29.58
C ARG A 211 -38.40 -14.67 -31.01
N LYS A 212 -38.27 -13.35 -31.22
CA LYS A 212 -38.27 -12.74 -32.57
C LYS A 212 -37.09 -13.20 -33.43
N GLN A 213 -35.96 -13.59 -32.83
CA GLN A 213 -34.81 -14.20 -33.53
C GLN A 213 -34.97 -15.71 -33.77
N GLN A 214 -36.17 -16.28 -33.54
CA GLN A 214 -36.44 -17.73 -33.63
C GLN A 214 -35.60 -18.57 -32.65
N ILE A 215 -35.28 -18.00 -31.47
CA ILE A 215 -34.55 -18.66 -30.39
C ILE A 215 -35.50 -18.82 -29.20
N MET A 216 -35.45 -19.99 -28.55
CA MET A 216 -36.15 -20.21 -27.28
C MET A 216 -35.25 -19.72 -26.13
N PRO A 217 -35.72 -18.84 -25.22
CA PRO A 217 -34.89 -18.34 -24.10
C PRO A 217 -34.28 -19.46 -23.23
N GLN A 218 -34.99 -20.57 -23.06
CA GLN A 218 -34.50 -21.77 -22.36
C GLN A 218 -33.32 -22.45 -23.07
N GLY A 219 -33.20 -22.29 -24.39
CA GLY A 219 -32.06 -22.77 -25.18
C GLY A 219 -30.77 -21.97 -24.97
N VAL A 220 -30.78 -20.92 -24.13
CA VAL A 220 -29.57 -20.16 -23.77
C VAL A 220 -29.45 -19.90 -22.27
N PHE A 221 -30.56 -19.70 -21.55
CA PHE A 221 -30.58 -19.25 -20.16
C PHE A 221 -31.12 -20.29 -19.16
N SER A 222 -30.99 -21.59 -19.44
CA SER A 222 -31.28 -22.66 -18.47
C SER A 222 -30.46 -23.92 -18.77
N HIS A 223 -30.67 -25.01 -18.02
CA HIS A 223 -30.06 -26.32 -18.28
C HIS A 223 -30.29 -26.89 -19.69
N ASN A 224 -31.25 -26.36 -20.46
CA ASN A 224 -31.49 -26.75 -21.87
C ASN A 224 -30.63 -25.95 -22.86
N ALA A 225 -29.66 -25.17 -22.37
CA ALA A 225 -28.81 -24.35 -23.21
C ALA A 225 -27.88 -25.20 -24.08
N ASN A 226 -27.74 -24.79 -25.33
CA ASN A 226 -27.02 -25.54 -26.37
C ASN A 226 -26.24 -24.59 -27.29
N VAL A 227 -25.17 -25.10 -27.90
CA VAL A 227 -24.21 -24.36 -28.73
C VAL A 227 -24.92 -23.67 -29.89
N VAL A 228 -25.87 -24.34 -30.54
CA VAL A 228 -26.61 -23.80 -31.71
C VAL A 228 -27.43 -22.58 -31.33
N SER A 229 -28.13 -22.61 -30.20
CA SER A 229 -28.96 -21.50 -29.71
C SER A 229 -28.10 -20.33 -29.22
N LEU A 230 -27.00 -20.61 -28.53
CA LEU A 230 -26.01 -19.61 -28.15
C LEU A 230 -25.39 -18.94 -29.38
N GLN A 231 -24.94 -19.71 -30.37
CA GLN A 231 -24.35 -19.20 -31.62
C GLN A 231 -25.32 -18.26 -32.35
N LYS A 232 -26.58 -18.68 -32.53
CA LYS A 232 -27.61 -17.83 -33.15
C LYS A 232 -27.83 -16.53 -32.38
N LEU A 233 -27.85 -16.59 -31.04
CA LEU A 233 -28.04 -15.40 -30.21
C LEU A 233 -26.85 -14.45 -30.33
N VAL A 234 -25.63 -14.97 -30.29
CA VAL A 234 -24.40 -14.18 -30.45
C VAL A 234 -24.38 -13.48 -31.80
N VAL A 235 -24.66 -14.18 -32.90
CA VAL A 235 -24.73 -13.58 -34.24
C VAL A 235 -25.80 -12.48 -34.30
N ALA A 236 -27.02 -12.73 -33.81
CA ALA A 236 -28.09 -11.73 -33.80
C ALA A 236 -27.77 -10.49 -32.93
N LEU A 237 -27.01 -10.66 -31.84
CA LEU A 237 -26.53 -9.55 -31.01
C LEU A 237 -25.41 -8.77 -31.70
N GLU A 238 -24.47 -9.45 -32.35
CA GLU A 238 -23.39 -8.82 -33.14
C GLU A 238 -23.95 -8.04 -34.34
N GLU A 239 -24.98 -8.54 -35.01
CA GLU A 239 -25.69 -7.81 -36.08
C GLU A 239 -26.48 -6.61 -35.55
N ARG A 240 -27.22 -6.77 -34.43
CA ARG A 240 -27.97 -5.68 -33.79
C ARG A 240 -27.04 -4.55 -33.36
N PHE A 241 -25.94 -4.88 -32.67
CA PHE A 241 -25.14 -3.90 -31.96
C PHE A 241 -23.82 -3.53 -32.64
N ASN A 242 -23.35 -4.29 -33.65
CA ASN A 242 -22.13 -3.99 -34.41
C ASN A 242 -20.85 -3.95 -33.55
N GLY A 243 -20.74 -4.82 -32.54
CA GLY A 243 -19.58 -4.93 -31.66
C GLY A 243 -19.24 -6.39 -31.33
N ARG A 244 -17.95 -6.74 -31.38
CA ARG A 244 -17.45 -8.11 -31.12
C ARG A 244 -17.04 -8.26 -29.65
N ILE A 245 -18.02 -8.35 -28.76
CA ILE A 245 -17.79 -8.55 -27.32
C ILE A 245 -17.56 -10.05 -27.06
N PHE A 246 -16.34 -10.41 -26.64
CA PHE A 246 -15.87 -11.80 -26.41
C PHE A 246 -16.13 -12.74 -27.61
N PRO A 247 -15.46 -12.56 -28.77
CA PRO A 247 -15.72 -13.36 -29.96
C PRO A 247 -15.39 -14.85 -29.73
N ILE A 248 -16.35 -15.73 -30.02
CA ILE A 248 -16.16 -17.19 -30.01
C ILE A 248 -16.19 -17.65 -31.46
N ASP A 249 -15.11 -18.29 -31.94
CA ASP A 249 -15.06 -18.84 -33.30
C ASP A 249 -15.73 -20.22 -33.35
N PHE A 250 -17.07 -20.21 -33.35
CA PHE A 250 -17.90 -21.42 -33.42
C PHE A 250 -17.62 -22.32 -34.64
N GLN A 251 -16.80 -21.90 -35.62
CA GLN A 251 -16.37 -22.75 -36.74
C GLN A 251 -15.08 -23.51 -36.45
N LYS A 252 -14.18 -22.94 -35.62
CA LYS A 252 -12.92 -23.58 -35.21
C LYS A 252 -13.06 -24.39 -33.92
N GLU A 253 -13.84 -23.90 -32.97
CA GLU A 253 -13.92 -24.44 -31.60
C GLU A 253 -14.79 -25.71 -31.49
N LYS A 254 -14.27 -26.82 -32.04
CA LYS A 254 -14.94 -28.13 -32.06
C LYS A 254 -15.01 -28.83 -30.69
N THR A 255 -14.33 -28.29 -29.68
CA THR A 255 -14.36 -28.76 -28.28
C THR A 255 -15.55 -28.20 -27.49
N LEU A 256 -16.27 -27.21 -28.04
CA LEU A 256 -17.45 -26.65 -27.39
C LEU A 256 -18.67 -27.56 -27.60
N GLU A 257 -19.01 -28.33 -26.57
CA GLU A 257 -20.19 -29.19 -26.52
C GLU A 257 -21.38 -28.54 -25.77
N ASP A 258 -22.60 -29.03 -26.02
CA ASP A 258 -23.82 -28.56 -25.36
C ASP A 258 -23.75 -28.64 -23.82
N LYS A 259 -23.07 -29.66 -23.27
CA LYS A 259 -22.87 -29.81 -21.81
C LYS A 259 -22.18 -28.59 -21.20
N HIS A 260 -21.18 -28.02 -21.87
CA HIS A 260 -20.43 -26.86 -21.38
C HIS A 260 -21.31 -25.60 -21.36
N VAL A 261 -22.09 -25.40 -22.42
CA VAL A 261 -23.04 -24.27 -22.51
C VAL A 261 -24.16 -24.42 -21.47
N SER A 262 -24.68 -25.63 -21.29
CA SER A 262 -25.66 -25.96 -20.25
C SER A 262 -25.12 -25.68 -18.84
N TRP A 263 -23.90 -26.11 -18.51
CA TRP A 263 -23.29 -25.87 -17.19
C TRP A 263 -23.16 -24.38 -16.87
N VAL A 264 -22.63 -23.57 -17.81
CA VAL A 264 -22.49 -22.12 -17.58
C VAL A 264 -23.87 -21.45 -17.49
N ALA A 265 -24.80 -21.76 -18.39
CA ALA A 265 -26.16 -21.23 -18.34
C ALA A 265 -26.87 -21.55 -17.02
N SER A 266 -26.67 -22.76 -16.53
CA SER A 266 -27.25 -23.30 -15.28
C SER A 266 -26.74 -22.57 -14.05
N VAL A 267 -25.42 -22.38 -13.95
CA VAL A 267 -24.81 -21.62 -12.85
C VAL A 267 -25.31 -20.17 -12.86
N PHE A 268 -25.28 -19.49 -14.01
CA PHE A 268 -25.77 -18.11 -14.12
C PHE A 268 -27.28 -17.95 -13.90
N SER A 269 -28.09 -19.00 -14.11
CA SER A 269 -29.53 -18.96 -13.86
C SER A 269 -29.93 -19.31 -12.42
N GLY A 270 -29.00 -19.84 -11.61
CA GLY A 270 -29.28 -20.31 -10.25
C GLY A 270 -30.36 -21.42 -10.18
N SER A 271 -30.63 -22.10 -11.29
CA SER A 271 -31.68 -23.13 -11.38
C SER A 271 -31.32 -24.38 -10.58
N GLU A 272 -32.29 -25.22 -10.27
CA GLU A 272 -32.02 -26.62 -9.90
C GLU A 272 -31.72 -27.41 -11.17
N ILE A 273 -30.65 -28.21 -11.16
CA ILE A 273 -30.20 -29.00 -12.32
C ILE A 273 -29.98 -30.47 -11.92
N ILE A 274 -30.11 -31.31 -12.94
CA ILE A 274 -30.29 -32.76 -12.95
C ILE A 274 -28.99 -33.50 -12.53
N GLU A 275 -29.13 -34.77 -12.16
CA GLU A 275 -28.14 -35.73 -11.59
C GLU A 275 -26.79 -35.92 -12.34
N ASP A 276 -26.54 -35.21 -13.45
CA ASP A 276 -25.45 -35.48 -14.42
C ASP A 276 -24.49 -34.27 -14.60
N VAL A 277 -24.27 -33.51 -13.51
CA VAL A 277 -23.42 -32.31 -13.46
C VAL A 277 -22.30 -32.51 -12.42
N PRO A 278 -21.04 -32.09 -12.69
CA PRO A 278 -19.97 -32.17 -11.70
C PRO A 278 -20.32 -31.46 -10.39
N GLU A 279 -19.97 -32.06 -9.25
CA GLU A 279 -20.32 -31.53 -7.92
C GLU A 279 -19.85 -30.07 -7.73
N SER A 280 -18.67 -29.73 -8.26
CA SER A 280 -18.13 -28.36 -8.27
C SER A 280 -19.02 -27.36 -9.01
N VAL A 281 -19.64 -27.75 -10.13
CA VAL A 281 -20.57 -26.90 -10.90
C VAL A 281 -21.93 -26.82 -10.19
N TYR A 282 -22.41 -27.93 -9.63
CA TYR A 282 -23.64 -27.97 -8.85
C TYR A 282 -23.59 -27.04 -7.63
N GLN A 283 -22.50 -27.10 -6.85
CA GLN A 283 -22.27 -26.24 -5.68
C GLN A 283 -22.24 -24.74 -6.04
N LEU A 284 -21.85 -24.37 -7.27
CA LEU A 284 -21.84 -22.98 -7.74
C LEU A 284 -23.23 -22.41 -8.07
N CYS A 285 -24.25 -23.25 -8.29
CA CYS A 285 -25.59 -22.76 -8.64
C CYS A 285 -26.26 -21.99 -7.49
N PHE A 286 -26.02 -22.40 -6.23
CA PHE A 286 -26.56 -21.74 -5.03
C PHE A 286 -26.02 -20.31 -4.83
N PRO A 287 -24.70 -20.05 -4.74
CA PRO A 287 -24.19 -18.69 -4.51
C PRO A 287 -24.47 -17.73 -5.67
N PHE A 288 -24.79 -18.25 -6.87
CA PHE A 288 -25.21 -17.43 -8.01
C PHE A 288 -26.66 -16.92 -7.92
N ARG A 289 -27.56 -17.58 -7.17
CA ARG A 289 -28.93 -17.09 -6.92
C ARG A 289 -28.95 -15.70 -6.30
N ALA A 290 -27.94 -15.37 -5.50
CA ALA A 290 -27.78 -14.07 -4.84
C ALA A 290 -27.41 -12.93 -5.80
N TYR A 291 -26.72 -13.22 -6.91
CA TYR A 291 -26.26 -12.16 -7.81
C TYR A 291 -27.44 -11.50 -8.54
N ASP A 292 -27.36 -10.19 -8.71
CA ASP A 292 -28.25 -9.41 -9.57
C ASP A 292 -27.42 -8.42 -10.38
N PHE A 293 -27.16 -8.78 -11.64
CA PHE A 293 -26.39 -7.98 -12.59
C PHE A 293 -27.04 -6.62 -12.93
N SER A 294 -28.26 -6.33 -12.47
CA SER A 294 -28.84 -4.97 -12.52
C SER A 294 -28.28 -4.03 -11.45
N TYR A 295 -27.70 -4.57 -10.38
CA TYR A 295 -27.03 -3.80 -9.31
C TYR A 295 -25.52 -3.91 -9.33
N ILE A 296 -24.94 -5.00 -9.83
CA ILE A 296 -23.47 -5.14 -9.91
C ILE A 296 -22.86 -4.01 -10.78
N PRO A 297 -21.87 -3.26 -10.26
CA PRO A 297 -21.18 -2.21 -11.00
C PRO A 297 -20.43 -2.73 -12.23
N VAL A 298 -20.36 -1.89 -13.27
CA VAL A 298 -19.59 -2.18 -14.49
C VAL A 298 -18.10 -2.38 -14.19
N GLU A 299 -17.57 -1.57 -13.28
CA GLU A 299 -16.17 -1.61 -12.84
C GLU A 299 -15.87 -2.91 -12.12
N THR A 300 -16.79 -3.36 -11.24
CA THR A 300 -16.72 -4.65 -10.57
C THR A 300 -16.65 -5.80 -11.57
N LEU A 301 -17.55 -5.86 -12.56
CA LEU A 301 -17.53 -6.92 -13.59
C LEU A 301 -16.23 -6.92 -14.40
N SER A 302 -15.73 -5.74 -14.75
CA SER A 302 -14.48 -5.57 -15.52
C SER A 302 -13.25 -5.99 -14.70
N ALA A 303 -13.19 -5.58 -13.43
CA ALA A 303 -12.12 -5.90 -12.49
C ALA A 303 -12.05 -7.39 -12.15
N ILE A 304 -13.20 -8.03 -11.99
CA ILE A 304 -13.31 -9.49 -11.82
C ILE A 304 -12.74 -10.19 -13.06
N TYR A 305 -13.22 -9.84 -14.24
CA TYR A 305 -12.84 -10.52 -15.48
C TYR A 305 -11.35 -10.36 -15.80
N GLU A 306 -10.76 -9.19 -15.52
CA GLU A 306 -9.32 -8.99 -15.68
C GLU A 306 -8.48 -9.80 -14.68
N GLN A 307 -8.90 -9.91 -13.41
CA GLN A 307 -8.22 -10.78 -12.42
C GLN A 307 -8.30 -12.24 -12.87
N PHE A 308 -9.47 -12.69 -13.33
CA PHE A 308 -9.73 -14.05 -13.82
C PHE A 308 -8.81 -14.45 -15.00
N ILE A 309 -8.61 -13.57 -15.99
CA ILE A 309 -7.64 -13.83 -17.08
C ILE A 309 -6.19 -13.76 -16.61
N ARG A 310 -5.84 -12.78 -15.76
CA ARG A 310 -4.43 -12.48 -15.46
C ARG A 310 -3.77 -13.46 -14.50
N ASP A 311 -4.48 -14.01 -13.52
CA ASP A 311 -3.85 -14.78 -12.43
C ASP A 311 -3.27 -16.16 -12.84
N ARG A 312 -3.27 -16.49 -14.14
CA ARG A 312 -2.53 -17.64 -14.72
C ARG A 312 -1.41 -17.30 -15.72
N LYS A 313 -1.25 -16.03 -16.14
CA LYS A 313 -0.19 -15.60 -17.07
C LYS A 313 0.87 -14.81 -16.29
N GLU A 314 2.11 -15.33 -16.16
CA GLU A 314 3.26 -14.68 -15.48
C GLU A 314 3.80 -13.41 -16.21
N LYS A 315 2.94 -12.59 -16.80
CA LYS A 315 3.29 -11.28 -17.38
C LYS A 315 3.13 -10.21 -16.30
N GLY A 316 4.10 -9.31 -16.17
CA GLY A 316 4.18 -8.29 -15.10
C GLY A 316 3.14 -7.15 -15.14
N ALA A 317 1.92 -7.45 -15.59
CA ALA A 317 0.79 -6.55 -15.65
C ALA A 317 -0.01 -6.65 -14.34
N ILE A 318 0.30 -5.76 -13.39
CA ILE A 318 -0.40 -5.70 -12.09
C ILE A 318 -1.76 -5.02 -12.29
N TYR A 319 -2.83 -5.61 -11.75
CA TYR A 319 -4.15 -4.97 -11.69
C TYR A 319 -4.07 -3.70 -10.84
N THR A 320 -4.49 -2.56 -11.39
CA THR A 320 -4.55 -1.28 -10.65
C THR A 320 -5.83 -1.26 -9.82
N PRO A 321 -5.77 -1.19 -8.47
CA PRO A 321 -6.98 -1.02 -7.67
C PRO A 321 -7.70 0.26 -8.07
N GLU A 322 -9.03 0.22 -8.22
CA GLU A 322 -9.86 1.37 -8.62
C GLU A 322 -9.58 2.61 -7.76
N VAL A 323 -9.42 2.44 -6.45
CA VAL A 323 -9.05 3.50 -5.49
C VAL A 323 -7.76 4.23 -5.90
N LEU A 324 -6.75 3.51 -6.41
CA LEU A 324 -5.48 4.08 -6.85
C LEU A 324 -5.59 4.74 -8.23
N ALA A 325 -6.46 4.23 -9.11
CA ALA A 325 -6.73 4.86 -10.40
C ALA A 325 -7.50 6.19 -10.23
N ASP A 326 -8.56 6.17 -9.43
CA ASP A 326 -9.36 7.34 -9.07
C ASP A 326 -8.52 8.43 -8.37
N TYR A 327 -7.59 8.00 -7.51
CA TYR A 327 -6.58 8.88 -6.91
C TYR A 327 -5.83 9.69 -7.95
N VAL A 328 -5.15 9.02 -8.88
CA VAL A 328 -4.34 9.68 -9.92
C VAL A 328 -5.19 10.66 -10.73
N LEU A 329 -6.39 10.26 -11.13
CA LEU A 329 -7.29 11.10 -11.92
C LEU A 329 -7.69 12.38 -11.18
N SER A 330 -7.86 12.36 -9.85
CA SER A 330 -8.17 13.59 -9.12
C SER A 330 -6.96 14.41 -8.69
N GLU A 331 -5.79 13.79 -8.55
CA GLU A 331 -4.53 14.52 -8.47
C GLU A 331 -4.25 15.28 -9.80
N MET A 332 -4.72 14.74 -10.93
CA MET A 332 -4.75 15.45 -12.21
C MET A 332 -5.86 16.51 -12.28
N GLU A 333 -7.08 16.20 -11.85
CA GLU A 333 -8.23 17.13 -11.77
C GLU A 333 -7.90 18.40 -10.99
N TRP A 334 -7.18 18.28 -9.87
CA TRP A 334 -6.73 19.41 -9.07
C TRP A 334 -5.77 20.34 -9.82
N ALA A 335 -4.87 19.77 -10.64
CA ALA A 335 -3.85 20.53 -11.36
C ALA A 335 -4.35 21.10 -12.70
N LYS A 336 -5.24 20.37 -13.38
CA LYS A 336 -5.91 20.79 -14.62
C LYS A 336 -7.26 20.05 -14.75
N PRO A 337 -8.40 20.66 -14.38
CA PRO A 337 -9.72 20.05 -14.46
C PRO A 337 -10.04 19.39 -15.81
N LEU A 338 -10.71 18.23 -15.80
CA LEU A 338 -11.11 17.53 -17.02
C LEU A 338 -12.39 18.11 -17.61
N GLU A 339 -12.31 18.75 -18.76
CA GLU A 339 -13.44 19.41 -19.44
C GLU A 339 -13.84 18.73 -20.74
N ARG A 340 -15.08 18.98 -21.19
CA ARG A 340 -15.60 18.40 -22.42
C ARG A 340 -14.79 18.86 -23.64
N GLY A 341 -14.34 17.90 -24.44
CA GLY A 341 -13.53 18.13 -25.63
C GLY A 341 -12.03 17.94 -25.41
N MET A 342 -11.58 17.84 -24.15
CA MET A 342 -10.23 17.36 -23.84
C MET A 342 -10.06 15.89 -24.22
N LYS A 343 -8.83 15.51 -24.57
CA LYS A 343 -8.46 14.14 -24.91
C LYS A 343 -7.66 13.48 -23.79
N VAL A 344 -8.08 12.28 -23.41
CA VAL A 344 -7.48 11.40 -22.40
C VAL A 344 -6.90 10.18 -23.11
N LEU A 345 -5.63 9.86 -22.83
CA LEU A 345 -4.97 8.63 -23.25
C LEU A 345 -4.56 7.78 -22.04
N ASP A 346 -4.77 6.46 -22.14
CA ASP A 346 -3.99 5.49 -21.36
C ASP A 346 -3.06 4.68 -22.29
N PRO A 347 -1.72 4.81 -22.15
CA PRO A 347 -0.75 4.19 -23.04
C PRO A 347 -0.52 2.70 -22.77
N ALA A 348 -1.09 2.14 -21.68
CA ALA A 348 -0.99 0.74 -21.29
C ALA A 348 -2.28 0.30 -20.59
N CYS A 349 -3.40 0.39 -21.30
CA CYS A 349 -4.72 0.54 -20.67
C CYS A 349 -5.26 -0.71 -19.97
N GLY A 350 -4.80 -1.93 -20.30
CA GLY A 350 -5.36 -3.17 -19.76
C GLY A 350 -6.88 -3.22 -19.95
N SER A 351 -7.62 -3.51 -18.88
CA SER A 351 -9.10 -3.43 -18.81
C SER A 351 -9.71 -2.03 -18.97
N GLY A 352 -8.91 -0.97 -19.08
CA GLY A 352 -9.40 0.39 -19.30
C GLY A 352 -9.94 1.10 -18.05
N VAL A 353 -9.58 0.67 -16.83
CA VAL A 353 -10.09 1.28 -15.57
C VAL A 353 -9.93 2.81 -15.52
N PHE A 354 -8.79 3.36 -15.96
CA PHE A 354 -8.58 4.81 -16.03
C PHE A 354 -9.49 5.49 -17.06
N LEU A 355 -9.71 4.83 -18.21
CA LEU A 355 -10.53 5.33 -19.31
C LEU A 355 -12.02 5.37 -18.91
N VAL A 356 -12.49 4.33 -18.20
CA VAL A 356 -13.85 4.26 -17.65
C VAL A 356 -14.09 5.36 -16.63
N LEU A 357 -13.18 5.55 -15.68
CA LEU A 357 -13.30 6.59 -14.65
C LEU A 357 -13.23 8.01 -15.26
N ALA A 358 -12.35 8.26 -16.23
CA ALA A 358 -12.28 9.54 -16.94
C ALA A 358 -13.54 9.80 -17.78
N TYR A 359 -14.05 8.79 -18.48
CA TYR A 359 -15.30 8.88 -19.25
C TYR A 359 -16.50 9.19 -18.35
N ARG A 360 -16.60 8.51 -17.20
CA ARG A 360 -17.61 8.77 -16.16
C ARG A 360 -17.58 10.22 -15.67
N ARG A 361 -16.40 10.76 -15.36
CA ARG A 361 -16.25 12.17 -14.92
C ARG A 361 -16.74 13.15 -15.98
N LEU A 362 -16.44 12.91 -17.26
CA LEU A 362 -16.94 13.73 -18.37
C LEU A 362 -18.47 13.66 -18.51
N ILE A 363 -19.07 12.47 -18.37
CA ILE A 363 -20.53 12.29 -18.40
C ILE A 363 -21.21 13.05 -17.26
N GLU A 364 -20.75 12.84 -16.01
CA GLU A 364 -21.38 13.46 -14.83
C GLU A 364 -21.25 14.99 -14.86
N LYS A 365 -20.10 15.53 -15.33
CA LYS A 365 -19.94 16.98 -15.54
C LYS A 365 -20.93 17.51 -16.59
N GLU A 366 -21.12 16.81 -17.71
CA GLU A 366 -22.11 17.21 -18.72
C GLU A 366 -23.55 17.13 -18.18
N ILE A 367 -23.90 16.12 -17.38
CA ILE A 367 -25.21 16.03 -16.69
C ILE A 367 -25.42 17.26 -15.79
N TYR A 368 -24.41 17.59 -14.97
CA TYR A 368 -24.44 18.74 -14.07
C TYR A 368 -24.56 20.07 -14.83
N HIS A 369 -23.75 20.28 -15.87
CA HIS A 369 -23.79 21.50 -16.70
C HIS A 369 -25.12 21.69 -17.43
N LEU A 370 -25.78 20.60 -17.84
CA LEU A 370 -27.09 20.66 -18.50
C LEU A 370 -28.27 20.75 -17.51
N GLY A 371 -28.02 20.69 -16.19
CA GLY A 371 -29.07 20.66 -15.17
C GLY A 371 -30.00 19.45 -15.28
N LEU A 372 -29.50 18.34 -15.85
CA LEU A 372 -30.27 17.11 -16.02
C LEU A 372 -30.25 16.30 -14.73
N THR A 373 -31.32 15.56 -14.47
CA THR A 373 -31.44 14.77 -13.24
C THR A 373 -30.59 13.50 -13.29
N GLU A 374 -30.58 12.75 -14.41
CA GLU A 374 -30.04 11.38 -14.40
C GLU A 374 -29.34 10.89 -15.68
N LYS A 375 -29.83 11.23 -16.88
CA LYS A 375 -29.41 10.56 -18.13
C LYS A 375 -29.15 11.53 -19.27
N LEU A 376 -28.14 11.20 -20.09
CA LEU A 376 -27.81 11.90 -21.32
C LEU A 376 -28.39 11.18 -22.53
N LYS A 377 -28.64 11.94 -23.60
CA LYS A 377 -28.92 11.35 -24.91
C LYS A 377 -27.74 10.50 -25.37
N LEU A 378 -28.07 9.37 -25.95
CA LEU A 378 -27.11 8.40 -26.48
C LEU A 378 -26.07 9.02 -27.45
N GLU A 379 -26.49 9.97 -28.28
CA GLU A 379 -25.58 10.69 -29.19
C GLU A 379 -24.52 11.49 -28.42
N THR A 380 -24.88 12.10 -27.29
CA THR A 380 -23.95 12.87 -26.45
C THR A 380 -22.96 11.95 -25.74
N LEU A 381 -23.42 10.81 -25.20
CA LEU A 381 -22.55 9.79 -24.60
C LEU A 381 -21.52 9.29 -25.63
N ARG A 382 -22.00 8.93 -26.83
CA ARG A 382 -21.15 8.50 -27.95
C ARG A 382 -20.19 9.60 -28.41
N ASP A 383 -20.60 10.86 -28.42
CA ASP A 383 -19.76 12.00 -28.79
C ASP A 383 -18.60 12.19 -27.80
N ILE A 384 -18.90 12.15 -26.50
CA ILE A 384 -17.90 12.23 -25.43
C ILE A 384 -16.89 11.07 -25.57
N LEU A 385 -17.38 9.83 -25.67
CA LEU A 385 -16.55 8.64 -25.78
C LEU A 385 -15.60 8.70 -26.99
N LEU A 386 -16.14 8.97 -28.19
CA LEU A 386 -15.37 8.94 -29.44
C LEU A 386 -14.38 10.10 -29.60
N LYS A 387 -14.63 11.26 -28.96
CA LYS A 387 -13.75 12.43 -29.05
C LYS A 387 -12.70 12.49 -27.95
N SER A 388 -12.96 11.90 -26.79
CA SER A 388 -12.20 12.18 -25.56
C SER A 388 -11.42 10.99 -25.02
N ILE A 389 -11.79 9.75 -25.35
CA ILE A 389 -11.25 8.55 -24.67
C ILE A 389 -10.44 7.69 -25.64
N TYR A 390 -9.18 7.45 -25.31
CA TYR A 390 -8.25 6.67 -26.12
C TYR A 390 -7.38 5.74 -25.24
N GLY A 391 -7.07 4.55 -25.73
CA GLY A 391 -6.27 3.55 -25.01
C GLY A 391 -5.35 2.79 -25.95
N ILE A 392 -4.19 2.36 -25.44
CA ILE A 392 -3.25 1.49 -26.16
C ILE A 392 -3.00 0.26 -25.30
N GLU A 393 -3.12 -0.91 -25.90
CA GLU A 393 -2.86 -2.20 -25.26
C GLU A 393 -2.36 -3.18 -26.34
N ARG A 394 -1.44 -4.07 -25.98
CA ARG A 394 -0.83 -5.03 -26.91
C ARG A 394 -1.49 -6.40 -26.86
N GLU A 395 -2.10 -6.76 -25.73
CA GLU A 395 -2.79 -8.03 -25.57
C GLU A 395 -4.26 -7.87 -26.02
N ARG A 396 -4.61 -8.51 -27.14
CA ARG A 396 -5.93 -8.41 -27.79
C ARG A 396 -7.14 -8.62 -26.87
N ASP A 397 -7.05 -9.59 -25.95
CA ASP A 397 -8.14 -9.89 -25.02
C ASP A 397 -8.39 -8.71 -24.07
N ALA A 398 -7.33 -8.04 -23.59
CA ALA A 398 -7.44 -6.87 -22.74
C ALA A 398 -8.01 -5.66 -23.50
N CYS A 399 -7.69 -5.48 -24.78
CA CYS A 399 -8.35 -4.49 -25.64
C CYS A 399 -9.88 -4.69 -25.64
N TYR A 400 -10.35 -5.92 -25.84
CA TYR A 400 -11.79 -6.23 -25.82
C TYR A 400 -12.42 -6.01 -24.43
N VAL A 401 -11.68 -6.19 -23.34
CA VAL A 401 -12.16 -5.84 -21.99
C VAL A 401 -12.33 -4.32 -21.86
N ALA A 402 -11.34 -3.51 -22.26
CA ALA A 402 -11.47 -2.05 -22.22
C ALA A 402 -12.63 -1.53 -23.07
N GLU A 403 -12.78 -2.05 -24.30
CA GLU A 403 -13.91 -1.73 -25.17
C GLU A 403 -15.25 -2.12 -24.53
N PHE A 404 -15.32 -3.31 -23.92
CA PHE A 404 -16.50 -3.80 -23.23
C PHE A 404 -16.87 -2.92 -22.03
N SER A 405 -15.90 -2.58 -21.17
CA SER A 405 -16.12 -1.72 -20.00
C SER A 405 -16.65 -0.34 -20.41
N LEU A 406 -16.08 0.28 -21.44
CA LEU A 406 -16.55 1.57 -21.97
C LEU A 406 -17.98 1.48 -22.57
N ILE A 407 -18.31 0.39 -23.27
CA ILE A 407 -19.66 0.13 -23.78
C ILE A 407 -20.66 -0.09 -22.64
N LEU A 408 -20.29 -0.86 -21.61
CA LEU A 408 -21.12 -1.07 -20.43
C LEU A 408 -21.38 0.23 -19.67
N THR A 409 -20.36 1.09 -19.51
CA THR A 409 -20.52 2.43 -18.93
C THR A 409 -21.48 3.27 -19.77
N LEU A 410 -21.32 3.29 -21.10
CA LEU A 410 -22.25 4.00 -22.00
C LEU A 410 -23.70 3.49 -21.84
N LEU A 411 -23.90 2.18 -21.77
CA LEU A 411 -25.22 1.57 -21.56
C LEU A 411 -25.83 1.95 -20.21
N HIS A 412 -25.04 2.01 -19.14
CA HIS A 412 -25.50 2.38 -17.79
C HIS A 412 -26.13 3.80 -17.76
N TYR A 413 -25.56 4.75 -18.50
CA TYR A 413 -26.06 6.13 -18.60
C TYR A 413 -27.15 6.35 -19.66
N THR A 414 -27.54 5.31 -20.42
CA THR A 414 -28.54 5.39 -21.50
C THR A 414 -29.96 5.05 -20.99
N GLU A 415 -31.02 5.56 -21.63
CA GLU A 415 -32.39 5.10 -21.39
C GLU A 415 -32.71 3.79 -22.16
N PRO A 416 -33.35 2.78 -21.53
CA PRO A 416 -33.77 1.55 -22.22
C PRO A 416 -34.70 1.79 -23.43
N ARG A 417 -35.42 2.93 -23.46
CA ARG A 417 -36.28 3.32 -24.58
C ARG A 417 -35.48 3.64 -25.86
N ASP A 418 -34.33 4.29 -25.72
CA ASP A 418 -33.45 4.63 -26.85
C ASP A 418 -32.82 3.36 -27.47
N LEU A 419 -32.46 2.40 -26.62
CA LEU A 419 -31.90 1.09 -27.01
C LEU A 419 -32.89 0.17 -27.74
N ASN A 420 -34.19 0.46 -27.64
CA ASN A 420 -35.25 -0.23 -28.38
C ASN A 420 -35.48 0.34 -29.79
N SER A 421 -34.77 1.40 -30.18
CA SER A 421 -34.77 1.86 -31.56
C SER A 421 -34.05 0.85 -32.48
N LEU A 422 -34.71 0.45 -33.57
CA LEU A 422 -34.21 -0.53 -34.56
C LEU A 422 -32.97 -0.08 -35.36
N LYS A 423 -32.38 1.07 -35.02
CA LYS A 423 -31.24 1.68 -35.72
C LYS A 423 -29.98 1.82 -34.84
N PHE A 424 -30.07 1.49 -33.55
CA PHE A 424 -28.93 1.64 -32.64
C PHE A 424 -27.79 0.66 -32.98
N LYS A 425 -26.56 1.16 -32.99
CA LYS A 425 -25.31 0.39 -33.07
C LYS A 425 -24.29 1.00 -32.12
N PHE A 426 -23.50 0.16 -31.45
CA PHE A 426 -22.37 0.60 -30.64
C PHE A 426 -21.33 1.34 -31.52
N PRO A 427 -20.56 2.26 -30.92
CA PRO A 427 -19.34 2.74 -31.56
C PRO A 427 -18.37 1.58 -31.77
N GLU A 428 -17.78 1.50 -32.97
CA GLU A 428 -16.61 0.65 -33.20
C GLU A 428 -15.40 1.34 -32.55
N LEU A 429 -14.90 0.78 -31.45
CA LEU A 429 -13.78 1.33 -30.67
C LEU A 429 -12.43 0.72 -31.09
N HIS A 430 -12.42 -0.54 -31.48
CA HIS A 430 -11.23 -1.28 -31.90
C HIS A 430 -10.45 -0.60 -33.04
N ASN A 431 -9.15 -0.38 -32.81
CA ASN A 431 -8.21 0.34 -33.68
C ASN A 431 -8.68 1.75 -34.13
N LYS A 432 -9.52 2.39 -33.29
CA LYS A 432 -10.08 3.74 -33.50
C LYS A 432 -9.95 4.62 -32.25
N GLN A 433 -10.32 4.06 -31.10
CA GLN A 433 -10.15 4.63 -29.75
C GLN A 433 -9.24 3.73 -28.91
N ILE A 434 -9.48 2.42 -28.93
CA ILE A 434 -8.61 1.41 -28.29
C ILE A 434 -7.74 0.79 -29.37
N PHE A 435 -6.41 0.91 -29.26
CA PHE A 435 -5.45 0.47 -30.27
C PHE A 435 -4.74 -0.82 -29.82
N GLU A 436 -4.87 -1.88 -30.63
CA GLU A 436 -4.15 -3.14 -30.45
C GLU A 436 -2.73 -3.00 -31.04
N CYS A 437 -1.76 -2.56 -30.23
CA CYS A 437 -0.36 -2.39 -30.62
C CYS A 437 0.59 -2.23 -29.42
N ASP A 438 1.89 -2.51 -29.62
CA ASP A 438 2.96 -2.11 -28.71
C ASP A 438 3.12 -0.58 -28.73
N PHE A 439 3.07 0.05 -27.55
CA PHE A 439 3.27 1.50 -27.38
C PHE A 439 4.60 2.00 -27.99
N PHE A 440 5.62 1.15 -28.07
CA PHE A 440 6.93 1.48 -28.62
C PHE A 440 7.08 1.17 -30.12
N ASP A 441 6.05 0.68 -30.84
CA ASP A 441 6.06 0.59 -32.32
C ASP A 441 5.82 1.99 -32.93
N ILE A 442 6.80 2.89 -32.75
CA ILE A 442 6.75 4.28 -33.20
C ILE A 442 6.68 4.35 -34.74
N GLU A 443 7.29 3.41 -35.45
CA GLU A 443 7.35 3.38 -36.91
C GLU A 443 6.10 2.73 -37.54
N GLY A 444 5.34 1.95 -36.77
CA GLY A 444 4.09 1.32 -37.21
C GLY A 444 4.33 0.19 -38.23
N GLU A 445 5.47 -0.48 -38.10
CA GLU A 445 5.91 -1.55 -39.00
C GLU A 445 5.42 -2.93 -38.58
N LYS A 446 5.17 -3.14 -37.28
CA LYS A 446 4.75 -4.45 -36.75
C LYS A 446 3.24 -4.52 -36.60
N ASP A 447 2.62 -3.47 -36.08
CA ASP A 447 1.21 -3.49 -35.70
C ASP A 447 0.31 -2.74 -36.67
N GLY A 448 -0.81 -3.38 -37.06
CA GLY A 448 -1.75 -2.83 -38.03
C GLY A 448 -2.50 -1.57 -37.58
N ALA A 449 -2.48 -1.25 -36.29
CA ALA A 449 -3.16 -0.10 -35.70
C ALA A 449 -2.57 1.26 -36.12
N ARG A 450 -1.24 1.30 -36.33
CA ARG A 450 -0.43 2.48 -36.71
C ARG A 450 -0.80 3.73 -35.92
N PHE A 451 -0.75 3.63 -34.60
CA PHE A 451 -1.18 4.68 -33.68
C PHE A 451 -0.41 5.99 -33.88
N TRP A 452 0.93 5.93 -33.83
CA TRP A 452 1.82 7.10 -33.90
C TRP A 452 1.65 7.90 -35.20
N GLN A 453 1.38 7.22 -36.31
CA GLN A 453 1.16 7.82 -37.63
C GLN A 453 -0.12 8.66 -37.72
N ARG A 454 -1.01 8.59 -36.71
CA ARG A 454 -2.25 9.39 -36.67
C ARG A 454 -2.05 10.82 -36.17
N GLY A 455 -0.87 11.16 -35.64
CA GLY A 455 -0.56 12.51 -35.16
C GLY A 455 -1.47 12.99 -34.02
N LEU A 456 -1.97 12.06 -33.20
CA LEU A 456 -2.83 12.39 -32.07
C LEU A 456 -2.03 13.06 -30.94
N LYS A 457 -2.70 14.00 -30.27
CA LYS A 457 -2.20 14.70 -29.09
C LYS A 457 -3.28 14.75 -28.01
N PHE A 458 -2.85 14.77 -26.75
CA PHE A 458 -3.71 14.57 -25.58
C PHE A 458 -3.52 15.64 -24.52
N ASP A 459 -4.59 15.96 -23.83
CA ASP A 459 -4.62 16.94 -22.75
C ASP A 459 -4.33 16.29 -21.40
N TRP A 460 -4.77 15.04 -21.24
CA TRP A 460 -4.48 14.17 -20.10
C TRP A 460 -3.86 12.86 -20.61
N ILE A 461 -2.78 12.40 -19.99
CA ILE A 461 -2.25 11.05 -20.18
C ILE A 461 -2.15 10.39 -18.81
N THR A 462 -2.76 9.21 -18.65
CA THR A 462 -2.88 8.56 -17.35
C THR A 462 -2.82 7.05 -17.49
N GLY A 463 -2.32 6.32 -16.49
CA GLY A 463 -2.24 4.86 -16.58
C GLY A 463 -1.28 4.21 -15.58
N ASN A 464 -1.13 2.90 -15.70
CA ASN A 464 -0.18 2.10 -14.92
C ASN A 464 0.70 1.24 -15.87
N PRO A 465 1.81 1.80 -16.40
CA PRO A 465 2.75 1.06 -17.25
C PRO A 465 3.28 -0.22 -16.59
N PRO A 466 3.70 -1.25 -17.37
CA PRO A 466 4.15 -2.52 -16.83
C PRO A 466 5.46 -2.41 -16.02
N TRP A 467 5.49 -2.99 -14.82
CA TRP A 467 6.62 -2.90 -13.88
C TRP A 467 7.66 -4.02 -14.12
N ILE A 468 8.14 -4.13 -15.35
CA ILE A 468 9.13 -5.14 -15.75
C ILE A 468 10.53 -4.55 -15.95
N GLU A 469 11.54 -5.35 -15.64
CA GLU A 469 12.97 -5.06 -15.83
C GLU A 469 13.50 -6.00 -16.92
N LEU A 470 13.93 -5.44 -18.06
CA LEU A 470 14.26 -6.25 -19.24
C LEU A 470 15.60 -6.98 -19.06
N LYS A 471 15.54 -8.30 -19.05
CA LYS A 471 16.72 -9.19 -19.08
C LYS A 471 17.07 -9.56 -20.52
N PRO A 472 18.26 -10.12 -20.80
CA PRO A 472 18.65 -10.53 -22.16
C PRO A 472 17.73 -11.60 -22.79
N ASP A 473 17.06 -12.39 -21.95
CA ASP A 473 16.15 -13.50 -22.26
C ASP A 473 14.66 -13.12 -22.20
N THR A 474 14.32 -11.83 -22.05
CA THR A 474 12.92 -11.38 -22.09
C THR A 474 12.44 -11.25 -23.53
N GLU A 475 11.43 -12.06 -23.89
CA GLU A 475 10.73 -12.11 -25.19
C GLU A 475 9.53 -11.16 -25.25
N GLY A 476 9.10 -10.75 -26.45
CA GLY A 476 7.88 -9.96 -26.66
C GLY A 476 8.00 -8.54 -26.11
N VAL A 477 9.18 -7.95 -26.24
CA VAL A 477 9.60 -6.63 -25.72
C VAL A 477 10.58 -5.93 -26.67
N GLU A 478 10.61 -6.32 -27.95
CA GLU A 478 11.64 -5.92 -28.90
C GLU A 478 11.57 -4.42 -29.22
N CYS A 479 10.36 -3.83 -29.27
CA CYS A 479 10.17 -2.41 -29.54
C CYS A 479 10.70 -1.55 -28.38
N VAL A 480 10.28 -1.83 -27.15
CA VAL A 480 10.78 -1.12 -25.96
C VAL A 480 12.28 -1.34 -25.75
N ARG A 481 12.81 -2.53 -26.04
CA ARG A 481 14.25 -2.81 -26.01
C ARG A 481 15.00 -1.92 -27.01
N ALA A 482 14.57 -1.88 -28.27
CA ALA A 482 15.18 -1.04 -29.31
C ALA A 482 15.10 0.45 -28.96
N TRP A 483 14.01 0.90 -28.32
CA TRP A 483 13.88 2.28 -27.84
C TRP A 483 14.87 2.61 -26.70
N ILE A 484 15.03 1.73 -25.71
CA ILE A 484 15.97 1.90 -24.59
C ILE A 484 17.43 1.83 -25.07
N GLU A 485 17.74 0.90 -25.97
CA GLU A 485 19.10 0.67 -26.49
C GLU A 485 19.50 1.68 -27.60
N ASN A 486 18.60 2.60 -27.99
CA ASN A 486 18.90 3.66 -28.94
C ASN A 486 19.93 4.66 -28.34
N PRO A 487 21.08 4.93 -29.01
CA PRO A 487 22.14 5.79 -28.48
C PRO A 487 21.78 7.25 -28.20
N ASN A 488 20.66 7.75 -28.73
CA ASN A 488 20.12 9.07 -28.40
C ASN A 488 19.29 8.98 -27.12
N ASN A 489 18.38 8.01 -27.00
CA ASN A 489 17.57 7.80 -25.81
C ASN A 489 18.42 7.42 -24.58
N GLU A 490 19.48 6.63 -24.73
CA GLU A 490 20.39 6.31 -23.60
C GLU A 490 20.97 7.57 -22.94
N LYS A 491 21.15 8.66 -23.73
CA LYS A 491 21.69 9.95 -23.27
C LYS A 491 20.59 10.89 -22.82
N GLU A 492 19.54 11.05 -23.62
CA GLU A 492 18.51 12.07 -23.42
C GLU A 492 17.38 11.61 -22.51
N HIS A 493 17.07 10.31 -22.52
CA HIS A 493 15.96 9.66 -21.82
C HIS A 493 16.45 8.45 -21.02
N PRO A 494 17.46 8.62 -20.13
CA PRO A 494 18.14 7.50 -19.47
C PRO A 494 17.17 6.68 -18.62
N VAL A 495 17.26 5.35 -18.75
CA VAL A 495 16.44 4.38 -18.02
C VAL A 495 17.32 3.52 -17.10
N GLY A 496 16.98 3.45 -15.83
CA GLY A 496 17.70 2.69 -14.82
C GLY A 496 17.40 1.20 -14.90
N GLY A 497 18.40 0.39 -15.27
CA GLY A 497 18.30 -1.08 -15.28
C GLY A 497 17.35 -1.64 -16.34
N ASN A 498 17.08 -0.91 -17.42
CA ASN A 498 16.12 -1.29 -18.47
C ASN A 498 14.69 -1.53 -17.94
N ARG A 499 14.23 -0.67 -17.02
CA ARG A 499 12.86 -0.72 -16.47
C ARG A 499 11.87 -0.05 -17.41
N VAL A 500 10.89 -0.83 -17.87
CA VAL A 500 9.93 -0.38 -18.90
C VAL A 500 9.07 0.79 -18.43
N ALA A 501 8.64 0.80 -17.16
CA ALA A 501 7.86 1.92 -16.61
C ALA A 501 8.61 3.28 -16.65
N GLU A 502 9.95 3.29 -16.54
CA GLU A 502 10.75 4.52 -16.69
C GLU A 502 10.78 4.96 -18.18
N ALA A 503 10.87 4.03 -19.12
CA ALA A 503 10.79 4.32 -20.56
C ALA A 503 9.42 4.90 -20.97
N PHE A 504 8.32 4.34 -20.46
CA PHE A 504 6.97 4.91 -20.65
C PHE A 504 6.88 6.35 -20.15
N SER A 505 7.44 6.66 -18.96
CA SER A 505 7.39 8.02 -18.40
C SER A 505 8.13 9.08 -19.22
N TRP A 506 9.02 8.66 -20.12
CA TRP A 506 9.59 9.53 -21.14
C TRP A 506 8.68 9.60 -22.37
N LEU A 507 8.41 8.48 -23.04
CA LEU A 507 7.78 8.47 -24.36
C LEU A 507 6.35 9.06 -24.38
N VAL A 508 5.61 9.02 -23.27
CA VAL A 508 4.29 9.68 -23.19
C VAL A 508 4.33 11.19 -23.41
N THR A 509 5.47 11.86 -23.16
CA THR A 509 5.56 13.32 -23.31
C THR A 509 5.43 13.76 -24.77
N ASP A 510 5.86 12.90 -25.70
CA ASP A 510 5.76 13.13 -27.14
C ASP A 510 4.32 13.13 -27.65
N LEU A 511 3.36 12.67 -26.85
CA LEU A 511 1.93 12.67 -27.15
C LEU A 511 1.17 13.83 -26.48
N LEU A 512 1.83 14.64 -25.66
CA LEU A 512 1.18 15.69 -24.89
C LEU A 512 0.93 16.96 -25.71
N ASN A 513 -0.19 17.64 -25.43
CA ASN A 513 -0.44 19.04 -25.79
C ASN A 513 0.44 19.99 -24.96
N GLN A 514 0.61 21.24 -25.39
CA GLN A 514 1.49 22.23 -24.72
C GLN A 514 1.14 22.43 -23.23
N ASP A 515 -0.16 22.53 -22.91
CA ASP A 515 -0.67 22.63 -21.53
C ASP A 515 -1.21 21.28 -21.01
N GLY A 516 -0.81 20.15 -21.61
CA GLY A 516 -1.28 18.84 -21.15
C GLY A 516 -0.68 18.43 -19.80
N LEU A 517 -1.28 17.43 -19.18
CA LEU A 517 -0.87 16.89 -17.89
C LEU A 517 -0.75 15.36 -17.95
N ILE A 518 0.27 14.83 -17.29
CA ILE A 518 0.52 13.38 -17.20
C ILE A 518 0.39 12.94 -15.74
N GLY A 519 -0.33 11.85 -15.48
CA GLY A 519 -0.45 11.23 -14.16
C GLY A 519 -0.28 9.71 -14.24
N LEU A 520 0.89 9.19 -13.84
CA LEU A 520 1.20 7.75 -13.93
C LEU A 520 1.33 7.09 -12.56
N VAL A 521 0.90 5.83 -12.47
CA VAL A 521 1.33 4.90 -11.42
C VAL A 521 2.65 4.25 -11.85
N LEU A 522 3.68 4.31 -11.01
CA LEU A 522 5.03 3.84 -11.33
C LEU A 522 5.64 3.08 -10.13
N PRO A 523 6.71 2.29 -10.32
CA PRO A 523 7.45 1.71 -9.20
C PRO A 523 8.11 2.80 -8.35
N ALA A 524 7.78 2.89 -7.05
CA ALA A 524 8.45 3.80 -6.13
C ALA A 524 9.95 3.50 -6.01
N THR A 525 10.40 2.30 -6.39
CA THR A 525 11.81 1.92 -6.45
C THR A 525 12.63 2.80 -7.39
N SER A 526 12.04 3.43 -8.41
CA SER A 526 12.72 4.41 -9.26
C SER A 526 13.17 5.67 -8.51
N LEU A 527 12.52 6.03 -7.39
CA LEU A 527 12.96 7.11 -6.49
C LEU A 527 14.25 6.76 -5.72
N PHE A 528 14.54 5.47 -5.52
CA PHE A 528 15.55 5.00 -4.57
C PHE A 528 16.70 4.21 -5.18
N ASN A 529 16.45 3.48 -6.28
CA ASN A 529 17.43 2.60 -6.89
C ASN A 529 18.63 3.38 -7.41
N ARG A 530 19.84 2.83 -7.21
CA ARG A 530 21.09 3.49 -7.59
C ARG A 530 21.27 3.58 -9.11
N GLU A 531 20.70 2.64 -9.86
CA GLU A 531 20.75 2.61 -11.33
C GLU A 531 19.92 3.73 -11.94
N SER A 532 18.75 4.02 -11.36
CA SER A 532 17.85 5.12 -11.79
C SER A 532 18.34 6.51 -11.36
N GLY A 533 19.61 6.67 -10.95
CA GLY A 533 20.18 7.98 -10.59
C GLY A 533 20.20 8.98 -11.75
N LYS A 534 20.66 8.52 -12.93
CA LYS A 534 20.61 9.31 -14.17
C LYS A 534 19.17 9.58 -14.62
N PHE A 535 18.29 8.57 -14.52
CA PHE A 535 16.85 8.73 -14.78
C PHE A 535 16.29 9.90 -13.96
N ARG A 536 16.41 9.85 -12.63
CA ARG A 536 15.90 10.94 -11.75
C ARG A 536 16.50 12.29 -12.11
N GLN A 537 17.83 12.40 -12.23
CA GLN A 537 18.49 13.67 -12.56
C GLN A 537 17.93 14.27 -13.86
N SER A 538 17.97 13.52 -14.97
CA SER A 538 17.47 14.03 -16.25
C SER A 538 15.95 14.27 -16.22
N PHE A 539 15.19 13.40 -15.56
CA PHE A 539 13.73 13.46 -15.52
C PHE A 539 13.24 14.69 -14.77
N PHE A 540 13.70 14.92 -13.55
CA PHE A 540 13.33 16.13 -12.78
C PHE A 540 13.92 17.41 -13.39
N THR A 541 14.99 17.32 -14.19
CA THR A 541 15.52 18.45 -14.97
C THR A 541 14.64 18.80 -16.17
N LYS A 542 14.15 17.81 -16.93
CA LYS A 542 13.31 18.01 -18.13
C LYS A 542 11.81 18.20 -17.86
N HIS A 543 11.36 17.95 -16.63
CA HIS A 543 9.94 18.02 -16.27
C HIS A 543 9.66 18.96 -15.12
N GLU A 544 8.47 19.55 -15.16
CA GLU A 544 7.81 20.16 -14.04
C GLU A 544 6.96 19.09 -13.35
N VAL A 545 7.42 18.58 -12.21
CA VAL A 545 6.69 17.57 -11.43
C VAL A 545 5.92 18.28 -10.33
N LEU A 546 4.59 18.24 -10.39
CA LEU A 546 3.71 18.92 -9.44
C LEU A 546 3.55 18.10 -8.15
N ARG A 547 3.47 16.77 -8.29
CA ARG A 547 3.17 15.88 -7.15
C ARG A 547 3.80 14.50 -7.29
N VAL A 548 4.27 13.97 -6.16
CA VAL A 548 4.75 12.59 -6.01
C VAL A 548 4.12 11.97 -4.76
N THR A 549 3.33 10.91 -4.91
CA THR A 549 2.79 10.16 -3.78
C THR A 549 3.50 8.82 -3.65
N ASN A 550 4.03 8.51 -2.49
CA ASN A 550 4.91 7.37 -2.26
C ASN A 550 4.25 6.34 -1.33
N PHE A 551 3.65 5.31 -1.93
CA PHE A 551 2.89 4.29 -1.21
C PHE A 551 3.76 3.16 -0.63
N ALA A 552 5.08 3.36 -0.47
CA ALA A 552 5.99 2.32 0.01
C ALA A 552 5.61 1.75 1.40
N ASN A 553 5.08 2.59 2.30
CA ASN A 553 4.61 2.13 3.61
C ASN A 553 3.24 1.41 3.56
N LEU A 554 2.50 1.54 2.45
CA LEU A 554 1.21 0.89 2.17
C LEU A 554 1.31 -0.30 1.17
N ARG A 555 2.51 -0.71 0.74
CA ARG A 555 2.69 -1.76 -0.29
C ARG A 555 1.93 -3.06 0.03
N ASP A 556 2.02 -3.51 1.30
CA ASP A 556 1.43 -4.76 1.80
C ASP A 556 -0.11 -4.65 1.97
N ILE A 557 -0.64 -3.43 1.86
CA ILE A 557 -2.04 -3.03 2.05
C ILE A 557 -2.73 -2.84 0.68
N LEU A 558 -2.09 -2.15 -0.27
CA LEU A 558 -2.69 -1.88 -1.60
C LEU A 558 -2.76 -3.10 -2.52
N PHE A 559 -1.71 -3.92 -2.55
CA PHE A 559 -1.61 -5.04 -3.50
C PHE A 559 -1.87 -6.42 -2.86
N GLY A 560 -2.17 -6.44 -1.56
CA GLY A 560 -2.43 -7.66 -0.77
C GLY A 560 -1.15 -8.36 -0.30
N ARG A 561 -1.25 -9.08 0.84
CA ARG A 561 -0.10 -9.75 1.46
C ARG A 561 0.36 -11.03 0.76
N GLU A 562 -0.52 -11.64 -0.02
CA GLU A 562 -0.29 -12.99 -0.58
C GLU A 562 0.63 -12.96 -1.80
N LYS A 563 0.60 -11.86 -2.58
CA LYS A 563 1.46 -11.65 -3.75
C LYS A 563 2.87 -11.22 -3.32
N SER A 564 3.62 -12.21 -2.84
CA SER A 564 5.02 -12.11 -2.42
C SER A 564 5.90 -11.57 -3.54
N GLY A 565 6.42 -10.35 -3.41
CA GLY A 565 7.36 -9.74 -4.36
C GLY A 565 6.84 -8.52 -5.14
N VAL A 566 5.60 -8.07 -4.89
CA VAL A 566 5.09 -6.83 -5.50
C VAL A 566 5.94 -5.63 -5.08
N LEU A 567 6.37 -4.82 -6.06
CA LEU A 567 7.09 -3.57 -5.84
C LEU A 567 6.15 -2.51 -5.22
N PRO A 568 6.66 -1.59 -4.38
CA PRO A 568 5.86 -0.47 -3.89
C PRO A 568 5.47 0.47 -5.04
N ALA A 569 4.23 0.95 -5.04
CA ALA A 569 3.77 1.97 -5.97
C ALA A 569 4.19 3.38 -5.55
N MET A 570 4.41 4.25 -6.53
CA MET A 570 4.25 5.69 -6.42
C MET A 570 3.25 6.17 -7.47
N THR A 571 2.71 7.36 -7.29
CA THR A 571 2.08 8.12 -8.38
C THR A 571 2.84 9.42 -8.60
N MET A 572 2.87 9.87 -9.84
CA MET A 572 3.57 11.10 -10.22
C MET A 572 2.72 11.89 -11.22
N VAL A 573 2.48 13.17 -10.90
CA VAL A 573 1.75 14.12 -11.74
C VAL A 573 2.71 15.20 -12.22
N TYR A 574 2.86 15.33 -13.54
CA TYR A 574 3.92 16.11 -14.17
C TYR A 574 3.59 16.55 -15.61
N ARG A 575 4.41 17.46 -16.15
CA ARG A 575 4.43 17.90 -17.55
C ARG A 575 5.87 18.27 -17.97
N PRO A 576 6.20 18.39 -19.27
CA PRO A 576 7.48 18.95 -19.72
C PRO A 576 7.73 20.33 -19.11
N SER A 577 8.96 20.63 -18.72
CA SER A 577 9.30 21.95 -18.18
C SER A 577 9.46 22.99 -19.29
N VAL A 578 8.96 24.21 -19.06
CA VAL A 578 9.18 25.34 -19.95
C VAL A 578 10.34 26.18 -19.42
N ASP A 579 11.44 26.31 -20.19
CA ASP A 579 12.70 26.95 -19.76
C ASP A 579 12.57 28.39 -19.24
N SER A 580 11.48 29.08 -19.56
CA SER A 580 11.20 30.46 -19.12
C SER A 580 10.54 30.56 -17.74
N HIS A 581 10.10 29.44 -17.13
CA HIS A 581 9.33 29.43 -15.89
C HIS A 581 10.10 28.83 -14.72
N HIS A 582 9.98 29.45 -13.54
CA HIS A 582 10.46 28.85 -12.31
C HIS A 582 9.54 27.67 -11.94
N LYS A 583 10.11 26.47 -11.83
CA LYS A 583 9.39 25.27 -11.42
C LYS A 583 8.82 25.45 -10.00
N PRO A 584 7.52 25.19 -9.75
CA PRO A 584 6.98 25.15 -8.40
C PRO A 584 7.63 24.01 -7.60
N HIS A 585 7.55 24.09 -6.27
CA HIS A 585 7.97 23.00 -5.41
C HIS A 585 7.14 21.73 -5.65
N ILE A 586 7.81 20.58 -5.65
CA ILE A 586 7.16 19.28 -5.78
C ILE A 586 6.47 18.96 -4.45
N ILE A 587 5.17 18.70 -4.50
CA ILE A 587 4.43 18.24 -3.32
C ILE A 587 4.63 16.73 -3.18
N HIS A 588 5.31 16.30 -2.11
CA HIS A 588 5.47 14.89 -1.78
C HIS A 588 4.52 14.45 -0.67
N TYR A 589 3.84 13.34 -0.89
CA TYR A 589 2.97 12.69 0.09
C TYR A 589 3.48 11.29 0.42
N GLY A 590 3.65 10.98 1.71
CA GLY A 590 4.14 9.68 2.18
C GLY A 590 3.20 8.98 3.16
N PRO A 591 2.05 8.41 2.72
CA PRO A 591 1.07 7.79 3.60
C PRO A 591 1.69 6.69 4.47
N PHE A 592 1.67 6.83 5.80
CA PHE A 592 1.98 5.71 6.70
C PHE A 592 0.73 4.92 7.04
N SER A 593 0.90 3.61 6.99
CA SER A 593 -0.02 2.58 7.46
C SER A 593 -0.56 2.77 8.89
N VAL A 594 0.10 3.54 9.77
CA VAL A 594 -0.36 3.81 11.15
C VAL A 594 -1.33 4.98 11.25
N ASN A 595 -1.38 5.79 10.19
CA ASN A 595 -2.30 6.92 10.04
C ASN A 595 -3.50 6.56 9.15
N GLN A 596 -3.62 5.29 8.73
CA GLN A 596 -4.79 4.80 7.99
C GLN A 596 -5.93 4.46 8.95
N ILE A 597 -7.15 4.76 8.52
CA ILE A 597 -8.37 4.60 9.31
C ILE A 597 -8.86 3.14 9.31
N THR A 598 -8.54 2.37 8.26
CA THR A 598 -8.90 0.95 8.13
C THR A 598 -7.94 0.03 8.90
N THR A 599 -8.42 -1.09 9.44
CA THR A 599 -7.60 -1.95 10.30
C THR A 599 -6.64 -2.89 9.54
N ARG A 600 -6.01 -3.81 10.28
CA ARG A 600 -4.66 -4.34 10.01
C ARG A 600 -4.57 -5.49 9.00
N ARG A 601 -5.66 -5.87 8.33
CA ARG A 601 -5.69 -7.07 7.47
C ARG A 601 -6.03 -6.80 6.01
N ASP A 602 -6.65 -5.67 5.71
CA ASP A 602 -7.46 -5.53 4.51
C ASP A 602 -6.86 -4.56 3.49
N LYS A 603 -7.41 -4.58 2.26
CA LYS A 603 -7.18 -3.51 1.28
C LYS A 603 -7.90 -2.24 1.76
N PRO A 604 -7.31 -1.04 1.61
CA PRO A 604 -7.86 0.16 2.23
C PRO A 604 -9.03 0.67 1.39
N TRP A 605 -10.20 0.81 2.01
CA TRP A 605 -11.36 1.45 1.38
C TRP A 605 -11.10 2.94 1.06
N VAL A 606 -10.20 3.55 1.84
CA VAL A 606 -9.85 4.97 1.88
C VAL A 606 -8.37 5.05 2.26
N ILE A 607 -7.53 5.78 1.52
CA ILE A 607 -6.19 6.15 2.00
C ILE A 607 -6.30 7.43 2.86
N THR A 608 -5.37 7.62 3.78
CA THR A 608 -5.29 8.75 4.73
C THR A 608 -3.86 9.27 4.75
N ILE A 609 -3.61 10.59 4.85
CA ILE A 609 -2.25 11.15 4.84
C ILE A 609 -2.14 12.30 5.84
N ASN A 610 -1.44 12.05 6.94
CA ASN A 610 -1.26 13.00 8.04
C ASN A 610 -0.48 14.25 7.60
N GLU A 611 -0.66 15.39 8.28
CA GLU A 611 0.09 16.64 7.99
C GLU A 611 1.60 16.41 7.93
N SER A 612 2.11 15.63 8.89
CA SER A 612 3.53 15.31 9.03
C SER A 612 4.10 14.50 7.86
N GLU A 613 3.26 13.91 7.03
CA GLU A 613 3.61 13.09 5.86
C GLU A 613 3.64 13.89 4.55
N ILE A 614 3.19 15.14 4.59
CA ILE A 614 3.32 16.08 3.48
C ILE A 614 4.67 16.80 3.59
N LYS A 615 5.43 16.80 2.50
CA LYS A 615 6.70 17.52 2.37
C LYS A 615 6.71 18.31 1.06
N SER A 616 7.22 19.54 1.14
CA SER A 616 7.52 20.36 -0.03
C SER A 616 8.98 20.14 -0.41
N ILE A 617 9.26 19.68 -1.63
CA ILE A 617 10.61 19.41 -2.14
C ILE A 617 10.97 20.49 -3.16
N PRO A 618 12.06 21.26 -2.95
CA PRO A 618 12.55 22.18 -3.97
C PRO A 618 13.02 21.42 -5.23
N PRO A 619 12.71 21.90 -6.45
CA PRO A 619 13.06 21.19 -7.68
C PRO A 619 14.56 20.88 -7.80
N TYR A 620 15.41 21.83 -7.40
CA TYR A 620 16.87 21.67 -7.43
C TYR A 620 17.40 20.49 -6.58
N GLU A 621 16.66 20.04 -5.56
CA GLU A 621 17.03 18.86 -4.75
C GLU A 621 16.64 17.53 -5.43
N ALA A 622 15.60 17.55 -6.27
CA ALA A 622 15.20 16.40 -7.08
C ALA A 622 16.08 16.26 -8.33
N GLU A 623 16.48 17.38 -8.94
CA GLU A 623 17.38 17.48 -10.09
C GLU A 623 18.80 16.92 -9.83
N GLN A 624 19.22 16.80 -8.57
CA GLN A 624 20.48 16.10 -8.23
C GLN A 624 20.42 14.59 -8.52
N GLY A 625 19.22 14.01 -8.69
CA GLY A 625 19.05 12.56 -8.87
C GLY A 625 19.34 11.72 -7.62
N GLU A 626 19.59 12.35 -6.47
CA GLU A 626 19.96 11.67 -5.23
C GLU A 626 18.79 10.93 -4.59
N MET A 627 19.03 9.68 -4.15
CA MET A 627 18.02 8.89 -3.44
C MET A 627 17.70 9.46 -2.05
N LEU A 628 18.60 10.28 -1.50
CA LEU A 628 18.48 10.84 -0.16
C LEU A 628 17.32 11.85 -0.06
N THR A 629 17.06 12.63 -1.12
CA THR A 629 15.94 13.58 -1.21
C THR A 629 14.61 12.86 -0.93
N TRP A 630 14.34 11.77 -1.64
CA TRP A 630 13.11 10.98 -1.49
C TRP A 630 13.07 10.17 -0.19
N LYS A 631 14.23 9.76 0.33
CA LYS A 631 14.32 9.11 1.66
C LYS A 631 13.95 10.06 2.78
N LEU A 632 14.45 11.30 2.75
CA LEU A 632 14.11 12.33 3.71
C LEU A 632 12.66 12.78 3.56
N ALA A 633 12.13 12.86 2.34
CA ALA A 633 10.72 13.22 2.10
C ALA A 633 9.72 12.19 2.68
N LEU A 634 10.07 10.90 2.71
CA LEU A 634 9.23 9.85 3.30
C LEU A 634 9.50 9.61 4.80
N TRP A 635 10.76 9.63 5.23
CA TRP A 635 11.16 9.15 6.57
C TRP A 635 11.83 10.20 7.46
N GLY A 636 12.09 11.40 6.95
CA GLY A 636 12.95 12.38 7.61
C GLY A 636 12.33 13.77 7.78
N THR A 637 13.18 14.65 8.31
CA THR A 637 12.95 16.06 8.59
C THR A 637 14.18 16.85 8.13
N TYR A 638 14.12 18.18 8.20
CA TYR A 638 15.30 19.03 8.00
C TYR A 638 16.40 18.75 9.05
N ARG A 639 16.02 18.38 10.28
CA ARG A 639 16.97 17.97 11.34
C ARG A 639 17.69 16.68 10.96
N ASP A 640 16.97 15.70 10.39
CA ASP A 640 17.56 14.44 9.92
C ASP A 640 18.61 14.68 8.81
N LYS A 641 18.30 15.57 7.84
CA LYS A 641 19.23 15.99 6.77
C LYS A 641 20.55 16.52 7.34
N ARG A 642 20.46 17.51 8.24
CA ARG A 642 21.64 18.11 8.93
C ARG A 642 22.40 17.11 9.80
N ALA A 643 21.70 16.17 10.44
CA ALA A 643 22.35 15.13 11.24
C ALA A 643 23.19 14.19 10.36
N ILE A 644 22.66 13.73 9.22
CA ILE A 644 23.39 12.87 8.26
C ILE A 644 24.64 13.58 7.72
N GLU A 645 24.54 14.87 7.40
CA GLU A 645 25.67 15.71 6.99
C GLU A 645 26.72 15.83 8.12
N ARG A 646 26.29 16.16 9.34
CA ARG A 646 27.19 16.27 10.50
C ARG A 646 27.86 14.96 10.88
N ILE A 647 27.19 13.81 10.75
CA ILE A 647 27.81 12.50 10.98
C ILE A 647 28.97 12.26 10.00
N ARG A 648 28.83 12.67 8.73
CA ARG A 648 29.93 12.61 7.75
C ARG A 648 31.06 13.59 8.08
N HIS A 649 30.77 14.76 8.63
CA HIS A 649 31.80 15.72 9.08
C HIS A 649 32.54 15.27 10.35
N LEU A 650 31.85 14.63 11.30
CA LEU A 650 32.45 14.07 12.52
C LEU A 650 33.35 12.86 12.23
N SER A 651 33.08 12.11 11.15
CA SER A 651 33.84 10.94 10.74
C SER A 651 34.06 10.93 9.22
N PRO A 652 35.02 11.72 8.71
CA PRO A 652 35.21 11.90 7.26
C PRO A 652 35.74 10.64 6.55
N ASN A 653 36.39 9.73 7.27
CA ASN A 653 36.83 8.45 6.73
C ASN A 653 35.63 7.50 6.59
N THR A 654 35.54 6.80 5.45
CA THR A 654 34.58 5.69 5.34
C THR A 654 35.12 4.43 6.00
N LEU A 655 34.25 3.44 6.22
CA LEU A 655 34.63 2.11 6.72
C LEU A 655 35.67 1.42 5.83
N GLU A 656 35.59 1.62 4.51
CA GLU A 656 36.63 1.14 3.59
C GLU A 656 37.96 1.88 3.79
N ASP A 657 37.94 3.19 4.03
CA ASP A 657 39.16 3.98 4.28
C ASP A 657 39.79 3.64 5.64
N PHE A 658 38.96 3.40 6.66
CA PHE A 658 39.40 2.87 7.96
C PHE A 658 40.16 1.54 7.78
N CYS A 659 39.60 0.60 7.00
CA CYS A 659 40.26 -0.68 6.71
C CYS A 659 41.58 -0.52 5.93
N LYS A 660 41.64 0.44 4.99
CA LYS A 660 42.86 0.76 4.23
C LYS A 660 43.94 1.38 5.11
N GLN A 661 43.59 2.35 5.95
CA GLN A 661 44.52 3.07 6.82
C GLN A 661 45.12 2.15 7.90
N ASN A 662 44.36 1.16 8.39
CA ASN A 662 44.87 0.11 9.28
C ASN A 662 45.62 -1.02 8.54
N GLY A 663 45.80 -0.93 7.22
CA GLY A 663 46.55 -1.91 6.43
C GLY A 663 45.84 -3.27 6.22
N TRP A 664 44.53 -3.36 6.47
CA TRP A 664 43.76 -4.61 6.36
C TRP A 664 43.36 -4.94 4.91
N GLY A 665 43.37 -3.94 4.02
CA GLY A 665 43.18 -4.08 2.59
C GLY A 665 41.98 -3.31 2.03
N GLU A 666 41.87 -3.29 0.70
CA GLU A 666 40.85 -2.51 -0.01
C GLU A 666 39.49 -3.22 -0.15
N ARG A 667 38.43 -2.46 -0.42
CA ARG A 667 37.06 -2.97 -0.67
C ARG A 667 36.51 -3.82 0.47
N LEU A 668 36.92 -3.55 1.71
CA LEU A 668 36.34 -4.15 2.92
C LEU A 668 35.17 -3.29 3.43
N PRO A 669 34.05 -3.89 3.89
CA PRO A 669 33.78 -5.33 3.93
C PRO A 669 33.57 -5.99 2.55
N ARG A 670 33.73 -7.32 2.51
CA ARG A 670 33.47 -8.19 1.33
C ARG A 670 32.36 -9.21 1.62
N GLU A 671 31.74 -9.75 0.59
CA GLU A 671 30.69 -10.76 0.73
C GLU A 671 31.28 -12.18 0.87
N GLY A 672 30.62 -13.05 1.64
CA GLY A 672 30.91 -14.49 1.70
C GLY A 672 30.74 -15.23 0.37
N ALA A 673 31.40 -16.38 0.23
CA ALA A 673 31.45 -17.11 -1.03
C ALA A 673 30.10 -17.75 -1.41
N GLN A 674 29.72 -17.65 -2.69
CA GLN A 674 28.55 -18.33 -3.24
C GLN A 674 28.89 -19.80 -3.54
N LEU A 675 28.68 -20.65 -2.55
CA LEU A 675 28.85 -22.11 -2.64
C LEU A 675 27.70 -22.78 -3.39
N ARG A 676 28.01 -23.76 -4.23
CA ARG A 676 27.08 -24.58 -5.02
C ARG A 676 27.45 -26.05 -4.91
N THR A 677 26.48 -26.94 -4.77
CA THR A 677 26.69 -28.40 -4.75
C THR A 677 26.90 -28.97 -6.15
N GLU A 678 26.30 -28.35 -7.16
CA GLU A 678 26.35 -28.79 -8.55
C GLU A 678 27.06 -27.80 -9.47
N ARG A 679 27.62 -28.29 -10.58
CA ARG A 679 28.35 -27.49 -11.56
C ARG A 679 27.43 -27.02 -12.68
N GLU A 680 26.54 -26.08 -12.37
CA GLU A 680 25.63 -25.46 -13.34
C GLU A 680 26.39 -24.63 -14.41
N ASN A 681 27.63 -24.19 -14.13
CA ASN A 681 28.40 -23.36 -15.06
C ASN A 681 29.87 -23.83 -15.20
N PRO A 682 30.42 -23.94 -16.44
CA PRO A 682 31.82 -24.32 -16.66
C PRO A 682 32.85 -23.41 -15.98
N ARG A 683 32.54 -22.11 -15.81
CA ARG A 683 33.42 -21.11 -15.19
C ARG A 683 33.46 -21.18 -13.65
N TRP A 684 32.65 -22.02 -13.01
CA TRP A 684 32.73 -22.22 -11.56
C TRP A 684 33.84 -23.20 -11.21
N PHE A 685 34.68 -22.80 -10.28
CA PHE A 685 35.83 -23.60 -9.83
C PHE A 685 35.41 -24.52 -8.68
N LYS A 686 35.88 -25.78 -8.71
CA LYS A 686 35.70 -26.71 -7.59
C LYS A 686 36.65 -26.31 -6.46
N ALA A 687 36.12 -26.01 -5.29
CA ALA A 687 36.90 -25.55 -4.14
C ALA A 687 37.20 -26.70 -3.17
N ASN A 688 38.47 -26.87 -2.81
CA ASN A 688 38.88 -27.86 -1.81
C ASN A 688 38.65 -27.30 -0.39
N ILE A 689 37.38 -27.22 0.01
CA ILE A 689 36.94 -26.74 1.34
C ILE A 689 36.12 -27.78 2.11
N LYS A 690 36.16 -29.04 1.66
CA LYS A 690 35.60 -30.19 2.39
C LYS A 690 36.30 -30.36 3.74
N GLY A 691 35.55 -30.69 4.78
CA GLY A 691 36.02 -30.77 6.17
C GLY A 691 36.22 -29.41 6.86
N GLN A 692 36.05 -28.29 6.16
CA GLN A 692 36.09 -26.96 6.79
C GLN A 692 34.75 -26.61 7.43
N LYS A 693 34.80 -25.77 8.45
CA LYS A 693 33.60 -25.27 9.13
C LYS A 693 32.98 -24.10 8.37
N LYS A 694 31.66 -24.08 8.28
CA LYS A 694 30.83 -23.04 7.66
C LYS A 694 29.87 -22.46 8.70
N PHE A 695 29.73 -21.14 8.72
CA PHE A 695 28.76 -20.48 9.58
C PHE A 695 27.33 -20.70 9.07
N ASP A 696 26.48 -21.35 9.86
CA ASP A 696 25.05 -21.50 9.58
C ASP A 696 24.25 -20.35 10.21
N THR A 697 23.97 -19.34 9.39
CA THR A 697 23.14 -18.20 9.76
C THR A 697 21.73 -18.60 10.18
N LYS A 698 21.14 -19.70 9.65
CA LYS A 698 19.78 -20.12 10.05
C LYS A 698 19.77 -20.67 11.47
N THR A 699 20.76 -21.49 11.81
CA THR A 699 20.95 -21.97 13.18
C THR A 699 21.24 -20.83 14.13
N TYR A 700 22.05 -19.85 13.72
CA TYR A 700 22.37 -18.67 14.53
C TYR A 700 21.14 -17.77 14.80
N ASP A 701 20.40 -17.39 13.75
CA ASP A 701 19.20 -16.53 13.82
C ASP A 701 18.06 -17.14 14.68
N ALA A 702 18.10 -18.46 14.89
CA ALA A 702 17.14 -19.18 15.72
C ALA A 702 17.44 -19.10 17.23
N ILE A 703 18.65 -18.72 17.66
CA ILE A 703 19.04 -18.68 19.07
C ILE A 703 18.63 -17.34 19.69
N LYS A 704 17.63 -17.33 20.58
CA LYS A 704 17.18 -16.14 21.35
C LYS A 704 18.04 -15.91 22.61
N PRO A 705 18.23 -14.66 23.10
CA PRO A 705 17.92 -13.37 22.46
C PRO A 705 18.75 -13.13 21.19
N ARG A 706 18.43 -12.07 20.41
CA ARG A 706 18.98 -11.90 19.05
C ARG A 706 20.30 -11.16 18.98
N TYR A 707 20.48 -10.09 19.76
CA TYR A 707 21.74 -9.35 19.75
C TYR A 707 22.85 -10.19 20.38
N ARG A 708 23.89 -10.45 19.59
CA ARG A 708 25.02 -11.32 19.95
C ARG A 708 26.31 -10.81 19.33
N PHE A 709 27.40 -11.02 20.06
CA PHE A 709 28.72 -10.47 19.73
C PHE A 709 29.79 -11.56 19.56
N SER A 710 29.39 -12.82 19.78
CA SER A 710 30.26 -14.01 19.75
C SER A 710 29.57 -15.19 19.04
N ILE A 711 30.33 -16.26 18.79
CA ILE A 711 29.80 -17.56 18.32
C ILE A 711 29.59 -18.45 19.56
N PRO A 712 28.34 -18.81 19.92
CA PRO A 712 28.03 -19.32 21.25
C PRO A 712 28.01 -20.85 21.39
N ASP A 713 28.23 -21.61 20.31
CA ASP A 713 28.20 -23.08 20.26
C ASP A 713 28.86 -23.58 18.95
N GLY A 714 29.46 -24.77 18.97
CA GLY A 714 30.00 -25.43 17.78
C GLY A 714 28.93 -25.86 16.77
N SER A 715 27.68 -26.02 17.20
CA SER A 715 26.52 -26.34 16.33
C SER A 715 26.22 -25.29 15.26
N VAL A 716 26.67 -24.04 15.45
CA VAL A 716 26.60 -22.95 14.46
C VAL A 716 27.63 -23.13 13.33
N LEU A 717 28.74 -23.83 13.61
CA LEU A 717 29.86 -24.01 12.68
C LEU A 717 29.85 -25.44 12.11
N GLN A 718 28.98 -25.65 11.12
CA GLN A 718 28.75 -26.95 10.49
C GLN A 718 29.89 -27.32 9.53
N GLU A 719 30.24 -28.60 9.48
CA GLU A 719 31.27 -29.12 8.58
C GLU A 719 30.76 -29.22 7.14
N ILE A 720 31.59 -28.85 6.15
CA ILE A 720 31.28 -29.02 4.74
C ILE A 720 31.60 -30.47 4.35
N ILE A 721 30.56 -31.28 4.18
CA ILE A 721 30.65 -32.73 3.91
C ILE A 721 30.97 -33.01 2.43
N ASP A 722 30.39 -32.22 1.53
CA ASP A 722 30.47 -32.42 0.08
C ASP A 722 31.48 -31.49 -0.59
N ASP A 723 31.94 -31.88 -1.77
CA ASP A 723 32.69 -30.99 -2.64
C ASP A 723 31.78 -29.87 -3.15
N VAL A 724 32.24 -28.62 -3.12
CA VAL A 724 31.45 -27.46 -3.56
C VAL A 724 32.14 -26.67 -4.67
N TYR A 725 31.34 -26.20 -5.62
CA TYR A 725 31.73 -25.26 -6.65
C TYR A 725 31.50 -23.84 -6.14
N ILE A 726 32.41 -22.91 -6.49
CA ILE A 726 32.30 -21.51 -6.10
C ILE A 726 32.07 -20.64 -7.32
N ARG A 727 31.02 -19.81 -7.25
CA ARG A 727 30.85 -18.66 -8.15
C ARG A 727 31.68 -17.49 -7.63
N THR A 728 32.84 -17.26 -8.23
CA THR A 728 33.67 -16.09 -7.99
C THR A 728 33.06 -14.85 -8.66
N GLY A 729 32.92 -13.75 -7.91
CA GLY A 729 32.54 -12.43 -8.40
C GLY A 729 33.61 -11.40 -8.05
N LYS A 730 33.49 -10.16 -8.57
CA LYS A 730 34.48 -9.09 -8.30
C LYS A 730 34.58 -8.67 -6.82
N ASP A 731 33.65 -9.10 -5.97
CA ASP A 731 33.54 -8.75 -4.54
C ASP A 731 33.65 -9.96 -3.58
N THR A 732 33.75 -11.21 -4.08
CA THR A 732 33.90 -12.43 -3.25
C THR A 732 35.33 -12.97 -3.36
N LEU A 733 36.12 -12.82 -2.28
CA LEU A 733 37.59 -13.05 -2.33
C LEU A 733 38.12 -14.12 -1.36
N TYR A 734 37.34 -14.52 -0.35
CA TYR A 734 37.78 -15.46 0.68
C TYR A 734 37.14 -16.84 0.49
N LEU A 735 37.97 -17.85 0.20
CA LEU A 735 37.59 -19.28 0.25
C LEU A 735 37.31 -19.71 1.71
N THR A 736 38.24 -19.39 2.59
CA THR A 736 38.09 -19.36 4.06
C THR A 736 38.22 -17.92 4.53
N THR A 737 37.41 -17.53 5.52
CA THR A 737 37.57 -16.23 6.17
C THR A 737 38.64 -16.34 7.26
N PRO A 738 39.80 -15.65 7.12
CA PRO A 738 40.86 -15.73 8.11
C PRO A 738 40.50 -14.95 9.37
N ALA A 739 40.88 -15.47 10.53
CA ALA A 739 40.75 -14.81 11.83
C ALA A 739 42.02 -14.02 12.22
N PRO A 740 41.89 -12.89 12.95
CA PRO A 740 40.65 -12.35 13.50
C PRO A 740 39.80 -11.62 12.44
N HIS A 741 38.48 -11.70 12.60
CA HIS A 741 37.55 -11.01 11.72
C HIS A 741 36.23 -10.64 12.42
N VAL A 742 35.51 -9.70 11.79
CA VAL A 742 34.12 -9.37 12.09
C VAL A 742 33.23 -9.84 10.94
N ILE A 743 32.16 -10.57 11.27
CA ILE A 743 31.07 -10.90 10.34
C ILE A 743 29.83 -10.08 10.70
N LEU A 744 29.26 -9.41 9.68
CA LEU A 744 28.11 -8.51 9.78
C LEU A 744 26.92 -9.15 9.06
N SER A 745 25.75 -9.11 9.71
CA SER A 745 24.55 -9.70 9.13
C SER A 745 24.08 -8.96 7.88
N ALA A 746 23.71 -9.72 6.84
CA ALA A 746 23.11 -9.19 5.62
C ALA A 746 21.90 -8.29 5.90
N SER A 747 21.08 -8.66 6.89
CA SER A 747 19.83 -7.96 7.26
C SER A 747 20.03 -6.69 8.09
N TRP A 748 21.29 -6.39 8.50
CA TRP A 748 21.71 -5.38 9.48
C TRP A 748 21.01 -5.47 10.85
N GLN A 749 21.61 -4.91 11.91
CA GLN A 749 21.12 -4.98 13.32
C GLN A 749 20.82 -6.37 13.92
N ASN A 750 20.93 -7.45 13.14
CA ASN A 750 20.65 -8.81 13.61
C ASN A 750 21.86 -9.40 14.36
N PHE A 751 23.08 -9.16 13.84
CA PHE A 751 24.34 -9.42 14.56
C PHE A 751 25.52 -8.68 13.92
N ALA A 752 26.52 -8.38 14.74
CA ALA A 752 27.89 -8.08 14.36
C ALA A 752 28.78 -8.92 15.30
N ILE A 753 29.51 -9.88 14.74
CA ILE A 753 30.19 -10.91 15.54
C ILE A 753 31.68 -10.80 15.30
N TYR A 754 32.44 -10.70 16.38
CA TYR A 754 33.89 -10.88 16.36
C TYR A 754 34.22 -12.37 16.50
N SER A 755 35.18 -12.89 15.71
CA SER A 755 35.62 -14.29 15.75
C SER A 755 37.14 -14.44 15.65
N ASP A 756 37.68 -15.29 16.52
CA ASP A 756 39.06 -15.81 16.49
C ASP A 756 39.19 -17.16 15.72
N TYR A 757 38.08 -17.69 15.21
CA TYR A 757 38.03 -18.95 14.46
C TYR A 757 38.01 -18.73 12.95
N ASP A 758 38.83 -19.48 12.21
CA ASP A 758 38.78 -19.54 10.74
C ASP A 758 37.55 -20.37 10.29
N PHE A 759 36.67 -19.79 9.46
CA PHE A 759 35.51 -20.50 8.89
C PHE A 759 35.06 -19.95 7.53
N VAL A 760 34.20 -20.69 6.83
CA VAL A 760 33.61 -20.29 5.55
C VAL A 760 32.35 -19.46 5.80
N THR A 761 32.40 -18.19 5.38
CA THR A 761 31.26 -17.26 5.52
C THR A 761 30.22 -17.52 4.41
N PRO A 762 28.94 -17.75 4.74
CA PRO A 762 27.89 -17.95 3.75
C PRO A 762 27.61 -16.69 2.91
N PRO A 763 27.00 -16.83 1.72
CA PRO A 763 26.72 -15.70 0.83
C PRO A 763 25.81 -14.65 1.48
N ARG A 764 25.86 -13.43 0.96
CA ARG A 764 25.22 -12.20 1.46
C ARG A 764 25.72 -11.67 2.81
N GLN A 765 26.35 -12.48 3.66
CA GLN A 765 26.98 -11.97 4.88
C GLN A 765 28.26 -11.21 4.53
N MET A 766 28.56 -10.17 5.30
CA MET A 766 29.68 -9.26 5.03
C MET A 766 30.80 -9.45 6.04
N VAL A 767 32.05 -9.31 5.60
CA VAL A 767 33.24 -9.68 6.38
C VAL A 767 34.30 -8.58 6.36
N ILE A 768 34.90 -8.34 7.52
CA ILE A 768 36.11 -7.53 7.71
C ILE A 768 37.14 -8.37 8.46
N SER A 769 38.21 -8.80 7.77
CA SER A 769 39.31 -9.56 8.37
C SER A 769 40.55 -8.68 8.53
N ALA A 770 41.29 -8.82 9.63
CA ALA A 770 42.56 -8.13 9.85
C ALA A 770 43.73 -9.12 9.98
N PRO A 771 44.98 -8.69 9.70
CA PRO A 771 46.17 -9.50 10.00
C PRO A 771 46.31 -9.78 11.50
N ARG A 772 46.80 -10.97 11.89
CA ARG A 772 47.08 -11.36 13.29
C ARG A 772 48.19 -10.53 13.98
N SER A 773 48.91 -9.70 13.23
CA SER A 773 49.95 -8.80 13.74
C SER A 773 49.77 -7.40 13.14
N PRO A 774 49.82 -6.31 13.92
CA PRO A 774 49.95 -6.29 15.39
C PRO A 774 48.71 -6.86 16.09
N LYS A 775 48.86 -7.35 17.33
CA LYS A 775 47.74 -7.87 18.15
C LYS A 775 46.65 -6.84 18.40
N GLU A 776 47.00 -5.55 18.36
CA GLU A 776 46.06 -4.43 18.48
C GLU A 776 44.89 -4.52 17.48
N ASN A 777 45.08 -5.15 16.31
CA ASN A 777 44.02 -5.42 15.35
C ASN A 777 42.82 -6.17 15.96
N GLU A 778 43.03 -7.03 16.96
CA GLU A 778 41.96 -7.70 17.69
C GLU A 778 41.08 -6.69 18.46
N ASP A 779 41.70 -5.72 19.15
CA ASP A 779 40.99 -4.66 19.87
C ASP A 779 40.28 -3.70 18.90
N TYR A 780 40.92 -3.32 17.78
CA TYR A 780 40.27 -2.50 16.74
C TYR A 780 39.06 -3.19 16.08
N LEU A 781 39.12 -4.50 15.83
CA LEU A 781 37.98 -5.26 15.31
C LEU A 781 36.85 -5.41 16.34
N ARG A 782 37.16 -5.59 17.63
CA ARG A 782 36.15 -5.56 18.70
C ARG A 782 35.53 -4.17 18.86
N ALA A 783 36.33 -3.10 18.78
CA ALA A 783 35.84 -1.73 18.80
C ALA A 783 34.90 -1.43 17.64
N LEU A 784 35.28 -1.86 16.43
CA LEU A 784 34.45 -1.77 15.25
C LEU A 784 33.13 -2.55 15.39
N THR A 785 33.15 -3.71 16.05
CA THR A 785 31.95 -4.52 16.33
C THR A 785 30.94 -3.75 17.18
N ILE A 786 31.40 -3.04 18.22
CA ILE A 786 30.55 -2.18 19.05
C ILE A 786 30.04 -0.97 18.26
N TYR A 787 30.92 -0.27 17.55
CA TYR A 787 30.55 0.90 16.75
C TYR A 787 29.46 0.59 15.70
N LEU A 788 29.65 -0.47 14.91
CA LEU A 788 28.71 -0.89 13.87
C LEU A 788 27.37 -1.40 14.42
N SER A 789 27.30 -1.73 15.72
CA SER A 789 26.08 -2.15 16.42
C SER A 789 25.29 -0.98 17.03
N SER A 790 25.80 0.25 16.94
CA SER A 790 25.12 1.44 17.50
C SER A 790 23.93 1.91 16.65
N SER A 791 22.97 2.57 17.32
CA SER A 791 21.85 3.24 16.65
C SER A 791 22.31 4.34 15.70
N LEU A 792 23.48 4.95 15.93
CA LEU A 792 24.06 5.97 15.04
C LEU A 792 24.37 5.42 13.64
N VAL A 793 25.01 4.25 13.58
CA VAL A 793 25.37 3.62 12.31
C VAL A 793 24.11 3.07 11.63
N ALA A 794 23.17 2.49 12.39
CA ALA A 794 21.89 2.05 11.85
C ALA A 794 21.05 3.19 11.28
N TYR A 795 20.93 4.30 12.00
CA TYR A 795 20.28 5.55 11.57
C TYR A 795 20.90 6.08 10.28
N TYR A 796 22.23 6.25 10.23
CA TYR A 796 22.91 6.68 9.01
C TYR A 796 22.65 5.73 7.82
N LEU A 797 22.83 4.42 8.04
CA LEU A 797 22.74 3.42 6.98
C LEU A 797 21.31 3.27 6.43
N PHE A 798 20.27 3.45 7.26
CA PHE A 798 18.87 3.48 6.85
C PHE A 798 18.60 4.49 5.71
N PHE A 799 19.16 5.70 5.83
CA PHE A 799 19.04 6.74 4.81
C PHE A 799 19.95 6.52 3.58
N GLN A 800 20.98 5.66 3.66
CA GLN A 800 21.89 5.35 2.53
C GLN A 800 21.56 4.05 1.77
N VAL A 801 20.64 3.22 2.28
CA VAL A 801 20.24 1.95 1.68
C VAL A 801 18.88 2.09 0.98
N PRO A 802 18.79 1.90 -0.35
CA PRO A 802 17.55 2.07 -1.11
C PRO A 802 16.35 1.28 -0.58
N GLN A 803 16.56 0.02 -0.17
CA GLN A 803 15.48 -0.95 0.02
C GLN A 803 14.84 -0.91 1.43
N TRP A 804 15.63 -0.55 2.43
CA TRP A 804 15.25 -0.55 3.86
C TRP A 804 14.23 0.56 4.14
N GLY A 805 13.09 0.27 4.77
CA GLY A 805 12.00 1.25 4.90
C GLY A 805 11.15 1.45 3.64
N ILE A 806 11.43 0.72 2.55
CA ILE A 806 10.74 0.88 1.24
C ILE A 806 10.10 -0.44 0.78
N PHE A 807 10.89 -1.48 0.46
CA PHE A 807 10.36 -2.68 -0.21
C PHE A 807 10.89 -4.03 0.28
N SER A 808 11.81 -4.05 1.25
CA SER A 808 12.45 -5.30 1.68
C SER A 808 11.74 -5.94 2.88
N GLN A 809 11.29 -7.20 2.77
CA GLN A 809 10.79 -7.98 3.92
C GLN A 809 11.88 -8.27 4.99
N ARG A 810 13.15 -8.06 4.66
CA ARG A 810 14.31 -8.08 5.56
C ARG A 810 15.25 -6.97 5.12
N GLY A 811 15.78 -6.16 6.04
CA GLY A 811 16.63 -4.98 5.74
C GLY A 811 17.99 -5.31 5.12
N SER A 812 18.00 -5.96 3.95
CA SER A 812 19.21 -6.41 3.29
C SER A 812 20.03 -5.21 2.85
N VAL A 813 21.14 -4.96 3.54
CA VAL A 813 22.04 -3.85 3.20
C VAL A 813 23.02 -4.30 2.12
N ILE A 814 23.36 -3.38 1.23
CA ILE A 814 24.27 -3.66 0.11
C ILE A 814 25.68 -3.34 0.57
N THR A 815 26.66 -4.21 0.28
CA THR A 815 28.07 -4.04 0.69
C THR A 815 28.65 -2.67 0.29
N LYS A 816 28.26 -2.13 -0.89
CA LYS A 816 28.61 -0.78 -1.36
C LYS A 816 28.03 0.38 -0.54
N ALA A 817 27.01 0.15 0.29
CA ALA A 817 26.50 1.12 1.27
C ALA A 817 27.29 1.02 2.58
N VAL A 818 27.52 -0.21 3.06
CA VAL A 818 28.26 -0.48 4.30
C VAL A 818 29.72 0.00 4.22
N ARG A 819 30.39 -0.17 3.07
CA ARG A 819 31.72 0.42 2.80
C ARG A 819 31.77 1.94 3.00
N LYS A 820 30.64 2.65 2.80
CA LYS A 820 30.51 4.12 2.91
C LYS A 820 30.01 4.60 4.30
N ILE A 821 30.01 3.75 5.32
CA ILE A 821 29.70 4.16 6.69
C ILE A 821 30.81 5.11 7.20
N PRO A 822 30.49 6.35 7.62
CA PRO A 822 31.41 7.21 8.35
C PRO A 822 31.97 6.44 9.54
N THR A 823 33.29 6.32 9.65
CA THR A 823 33.94 5.52 10.68
C THR A 823 35.07 6.34 11.31
N PRO A 824 35.01 6.65 12.61
CA PRO A 824 36.05 7.41 13.28
C PRO A 824 37.35 6.59 13.37
N LEU A 825 38.49 7.28 13.35
CA LEU A 825 39.76 6.66 13.70
C LEU A 825 39.85 6.58 15.22
N PHE A 826 39.67 5.38 15.77
CA PHE A 826 39.84 5.17 17.20
C PHE A 826 41.29 5.42 17.61
N THR A 827 41.50 6.18 18.69
CA THR A 827 42.79 6.13 19.39
C THR A 827 42.99 4.77 20.03
N THR A 828 44.23 4.34 20.27
CA THR A 828 44.55 3.06 20.94
C THR A 828 43.82 2.93 22.29
N LYS A 829 43.60 4.04 23.01
CA LYS A 829 42.81 4.08 24.24
C LYS A 829 41.32 3.76 23.99
N GLN A 830 40.68 4.45 23.04
CA GLN A 830 39.28 4.20 22.68
C GLN A 830 39.07 2.77 22.16
N ALA A 831 39.97 2.29 21.28
CA ALA A 831 39.92 0.93 20.75
C ALA A 831 39.95 -0.11 21.89
N LYS A 832 40.87 0.05 22.85
CA LYS A 832 40.95 -0.82 24.02
C LYS A 832 39.70 -0.73 24.91
N GLU A 833 39.20 0.47 25.21
CA GLU A 833 37.99 0.61 26.04
C GLU A 833 36.74 0.00 25.40
N PHE A 834 36.59 0.11 24.07
CA PHE A 834 35.51 -0.59 23.36
C PHE A 834 35.73 -2.11 23.32
N ALA A 835 36.98 -2.58 23.22
CA ALA A 835 37.29 -4.00 23.27
C ALA A 835 37.03 -4.62 24.66
N ASP A 836 37.34 -3.90 25.74
CA ASP A 836 36.99 -4.30 27.11
C ASP A 836 35.48 -4.36 27.31
N PHE A 837 34.74 -3.37 26.78
CA PHE A 837 33.27 -3.38 26.78
C PHE A 837 32.69 -4.53 25.94
N HIS A 838 33.26 -4.83 24.77
CA HIS A 838 32.88 -6.00 23.95
C HIS A 838 33.01 -7.31 24.72
N ARG A 839 34.12 -7.52 25.43
CA ARG A 839 34.32 -8.71 26.27
C ARG A 839 33.25 -8.79 27.38
N ALA A 840 32.93 -7.67 28.04
CA ALA A 840 31.88 -7.62 29.05
C ALA A 840 30.48 -7.97 28.48
N LEU A 841 30.15 -7.49 27.27
CA LEU A 841 28.90 -7.85 26.59
C LEU A 841 28.86 -9.34 26.19
N VAL A 842 29.98 -9.94 25.80
CA VAL A 842 30.05 -11.38 25.51
C VAL A 842 29.83 -12.23 26.76
N GLU A 843 30.34 -11.84 27.92
CA GLU A 843 30.04 -12.55 29.18
C GLU A 843 28.58 -12.35 29.59
N ARG A 844 28.02 -11.14 29.42
CA ARG A 844 26.57 -10.88 29.61
C ARG A 844 25.71 -11.77 28.70
N GLU A 845 26.06 -11.92 27.42
CA GLU A 845 25.38 -12.80 26.46
C GLU A 845 25.30 -14.25 26.95
N ARG A 846 26.38 -14.76 27.56
CA ARG A 846 26.44 -16.13 28.14
C ARG A 846 25.54 -16.26 29.36
N CYS A 847 25.56 -15.28 30.26
CA CYS A 847 24.69 -15.24 31.44
C CYS A 847 23.20 -15.18 31.04
N ASP A 848 22.82 -14.25 30.15
CA ASP A 848 21.44 -14.07 29.71
C ASP A 848 20.93 -15.29 28.92
N LYS A 849 21.76 -15.95 28.10
CA LYS A 849 21.43 -17.25 27.48
C LYS A 849 21.11 -18.32 28.53
N THR A 850 21.94 -18.43 29.57
CA THR A 850 21.76 -19.42 30.65
C THR A 850 20.48 -19.15 31.44
N ARG A 851 20.21 -17.87 31.75
CA ARG A 851 19.00 -17.43 32.43
C ARG A 851 17.74 -17.66 31.60
N PHE A 852 17.74 -17.26 30.33
CA PHE A 852 16.61 -17.46 29.41
C PHE A 852 16.21 -18.93 29.30
N VAL A 853 17.19 -19.83 29.22
CA VAL A 853 16.96 -21.28 29.20
C VAL A 853 16.39 -21.76 30.54
N SER A 854 16.94 -21.31 31.67
CA SER A 854 16.43 -21.64 33.00
C SER A 854 14.98 -21.18 33.21
N ASP A 855 14.69 -19.90 32.92
CA ASP A 855 13.36 -19.29 33.07
C ASP A 855 12.32 -19.98 32.15
N SER A 856 12.71 -20.32 30.91
CA SER A 856 11.85 -21.07 29.97
C SER A 856 11.57 -22.49 30.44
N LEU A 857 12.54 -23.17 31.04
CA LEU A 857 12.37 -24.51 31.63
C LEU A 857 11.54 -24.46 32.92
N GLN A 858 11.69 -23.43 33.75
CA GLN A 858 10.87 -23.22 34.94
C GLN A 858 9.41 -22.95 34.60
N ARG A 859 9.12 -22.05 33.65
CA ARG A 859 7.74 -21.80 33.19
C ARG A 859 7.08 -23.06 32.66
N ARG A 860 7.82 -23.92 31.94
CA ARG A 860 7.30 -25.23 31.48
C ARG A 860 7.03 -26.23 32.60
N LYS A 861 7.79 -26.22 33.70
CA LYS A 861 7.46 -27.04 34.88
C LYS A 861 6.14 -26.62 35.53
N ILE A 862 5.80 -25.34 35.51
CA ILE A 862 4.52 -24.83 36.05
C ILE A 862 3.31 -25.30 35.21
N PHE A 863 3.50 -25.48 33.89
CA PHE A 863 2.46 -26.00 32.98
C PHE A 863 2.58 -27.50 32.66
N GLY A 864 3.42 -28.24 33.39
CA GLY A 864 3.30 -29.69 33.53
C GLY A 864 3.67 -30.54 32.30
N GLN A 865 4.89 -30.41 31.76
CA GLN A 865 5.54 -31.55 31.09
C GLN A 865 7.09 -31.43 30.98
N PHE A 866 7.76 -32.57 31.10
CA PHE A 866 9.21 -32.84 31.03
C PHE A 866 10.09 -32.52 32.26
N ASN A 867 10.76 -33.57 32.75
CA ASN A 867 11.99 -33.49 33.52
C ASN A 867 13.21 -33.55 32.58
N THR A 868 14.26 -32.80 32.94
CA THR A 868 15.67 -32.96 32.51
C THR A 868 15.95 -33.16 31.00
N VAL A 869 16.39 -32.10 30.33
CA VAL A 869 17.12 -32.20 29.05
C VAL A 869 18.30 -31.21 29.07
N GLU A 870 19.51 -31.73 29.01
CA GLU A 870 20.71 -30.95 28.70
C GLU A 870 20.86 -30.85 27.17
N GLY A 871 21.09 -29.64 26.64
CA GLY A 871 21.45 -29.45 25.22
C GLY A 871 20.68 -28.34 24.50
N SER A 872 21.44 -27.47 23.82
CA SER A 872 20.95 -26.33 23.02
C SER A 872 19.99 -26.73 21.89
N SER A 873 20.16 -27.93 21.33
CA SER A 873 19.35 -28.47 20.23
C SER A 873 17.88 -28.74 20.60
N SER A 874 17.57 -28.91 21.88
CA SER A 874 16.21 -29.19 22.36
C SER A 874 15.28 -27.97 22.32
N LEU A 875 15.85 -26.76 22.52
CA LEU A 875 15.09 -25.51 22.63
C LEU A 875 14.38 -25.12 21.33
N SER A 876 14.98 -25.38 20.16
CA SER A 876 14.37 -25.05 18.87
C SER A 876 13.14 -25.92 18.54
N LYS A 877 13.13 -27.19 18.99
CA LYS A 877 11.94 -28.06 18.95
C LYS A 877 10.91 -27.63 19.99
N ALA A 878 11.36 -27.29 21.21
CA ALA A 878 10.49 -26.82 22.29
C ALA A 878 9.70 -25.56 21.91
N LEU A 879 10.34 -24.53 21.33
CA LEU A 879 9.69 -23.26 20.98
C LEU A 879 8.54 -23.41 19.94
N LYS A 880 8.52 -24.51 19.16
CA LYS A 880 7.45 -24.78 18.20
C LYS A 880 6.12 -25.14 18.86
N THR A 881 6.13 -25.79 20.03
CA THR A 881 4.92 -26.25 20.74
C THR A 881 4.30 -25.22 21.70
N LEU A 882 4.80 -23.98 21.70
CA LEU A 882 4.26 -22.90 22.54
C LEU A 882 2.93 -22.34 22.02
N THR A 883 2.03 -21.96 22.93
CA THR A 883 0.82 -21.21 22.64
C THR A 883 1.13 -19.78 22.16
N SER A 884 0.16 -19.12 21.53
CA SER A 884 0.30 -17.73 21.06
C SER A 884 0.63 -16.74 22.18
N LYS A 885 0.08 -16.96 23.39
CA LYS A 885 0.32 -16.10 24.56
C LYS A 885 1.75 -16.24 25.11
N GLU A 886 2.24 -17.48 25.26
CA GLU A 886 3.63 -17.73 25.69
C GLU A 886 4.65 -17.14 24.69
N LYS A 887 4.38 -17.27 23.38
CA LYS A 887 5.19 -16.65 22.33
C LYS A 887 5.26 -15.13 22.49
N GLN A 888 4.13 -14.46 22.72
CA GLN A 888 4.08 -13.01 22.97
C GLN A 888 4.86 -12.58 24.23
N GLU A 889 4.79 -13.35 25.33
CA GLU A 889 5.54 -13.05 26.55
C GLU A 889 7.06 -13.23 26.36
N ILE A 890 7.49 -14.28 25.66
CA ILE A 890 8.89 -14.53 25.32
C ILE A 890 9.43 -13.43 24.40
N ASP A 891 8.68 -13.04 23.36
CA ASP A 891 9.09 -11.97 22.45
C ASP A 891 9.04 -10.58 23.11
N ARG A 892 8.28 -10.39 24.20
CA ARG A 892 8.35 -9.18 25.04
C ARG A 892 9.64 -9.16 25.86
N PHE A 893 9.93 -10.23 26.60
CA PHE A 893 11.14 -10.33 27.44
C PHE A 893 12.43 -10.20 26.62
N VAL A 894 12.51 -10.87 25.47
CA VAL A 894 13.67 -10.77 24.57
C VAL A 894 13.84 -9.33 24.09
N TRP A 895 12.75 -8.66 23.72
CA TRP A 895 12.80 -7.28 23.25
C TRP A 895 13.20 -6.27 24.34
N GLU A 896 12.72 -6.42 25.57
CA GLU A 896 13.14 -5.58 26.71
C GLU A 896 14.66 -5.70 26.96
N LYS A 897 15.22 -6.91 26.82
CA LYS A 897 16.66 -7.16 26.94
C LYS A 897 17.46 -6.63 25.74
N ASP A 898 16.94 -6.81 24.53
CA ASP A 898 17.53 -6.28 23.30
C ASP A 898 17.58 -4.72 23.34
N GLU A 899 16.55 -4.05 23.88
CA GLU A 899 16.54 -2.59 24.10
C GLU A 899 17.54 -2.12 25.15
N GLU A 900 17.58 -2.78 26.32
CA GLU A 900 18.52 -2.45 27.39
C GLU A 900 19.97 -2.51 26.89
N LEU A 901 20.30 -3.57 26.15
CA LEU A 901 21.59 -3.77 25.51
C LEU A 901 21.90 -2.72 24.43
N GLN A 902 20.93 -2.34 23.60
CA GLN A 902 21.12 -1.27 22.61
C GLN A 902 21.42 0.08 23.27
N ARG A 903 20.76 0.41 24.40
CA ARG A 903 21.03 1.64 25.17
C ARG A 903 22.44 1.64 25.78
N ASP A 904 22.90 0.51 26.32
CA ASP A 904 24.26 0.39 26.86
C ASP A 904 25.33 0.62 25.76
N ILE A 905 25.10 0.07 24.57
CA ILE A 905 25.97 0.25 23.39
C ILE A 905 25.95 1.71 22.93
N ASP A 906 24.76 2.29 22.75
CA ASP A 906 24.60 3.68 22.32
C ASP A 906 25.31 4.62 23.29
N ASN A 907 25.07 4.51 24.60
CA ASN A 907 25.74 5.32 25.63
C ASN A 907 27.27 5.20 25.54
N LYS A 908 27.83 3.97 25.52
CA LYS A 908 29.29 3.77 25.47
C LYS A 908 29.91 4.32 24.18
N VAL A 909 29.22 4.22 23.03
CA VAL A 909 29.64 4.79 21.75
C VAL A 909 29.56 6.31 21.76
N TYR A 910 28.47 6.87 22.30
CA TYR A 910 28.20 8.30 22.31
C TYR A 910 29.12 9.08 23.24
N ASP A 911 29.51 8.49 24.36
CA ASP A 911 30.37 9.14 25.34
C ASP A 911 31.85 9.03 24.96
N LEU A 912 32.29 7.89 24.39
CA LEU A 912 33.68 7.72 23.94
C LEU A 912 34.04 8.46 22.64
N LEU A 913 33.05 8.78 21.82
CA LEU A 913 33.22 9.50 20.54
C LEU A 913 32.70 10.95 20.61
N GLU A 914 32.31 11.42 21.80
CA GLU A 914 31.80 12.78 22.04
C GLU A 914 30.69 13.19 21.05
N ILE A 915 29.78 12.26 20.75
CA ILE A 915 28.70 12.49 19.79
C ILE A 915 27.78 13.61 20.31
N PRO A 916 27.46 14.65 19.50
CA PRO A 916 26.57 15.73 19.92
C PRO A 916 25.19 15.22 20.38
N GLU A 917 24.69 15.76 21.49
CA GLU A 917 23.44 15.34 22.16
C GLU A 917 22.22 15.32 21.21
N ASP A 918 22.14 16.26 20.26
CA ASP A 918 21.06 16.31 19.29
C ASP A 918 21.12 15.17 18.27
N ILE A 919 22.33 14.71 17.91
CA ILE A 919 22.54 13.52 17.07
C ILE A 919 22.31 12.23 17.88
N LYS A 920 22.74 12.18 19.16
CA LYS A 920 22.43 11.05 20.07
C LYS A 920 20.92 10.80 20.10
N LEU A 921 20.15 11.86 20.35
CA LEU A 921 18.70 11.81 20.48
C LEU A 921 17.99 11.38 19.20
N LEU A 922 18.33 12.01 18.06
CA LEU A 922 17.76 11.65 16.75
C LEU A 922 18.02 10.17 16.42
N ALA A 923 19.25 9.68 16.58
CA ALA A 923 19.62 8.33 16.20
C ALA A 923 18.95 7.25 17.07
N SER A 924 19.01 7.36 18.41
CA SER A 924 18.41 6.36 19.30
C SER A 924 16.88 6.38 19.23
N GLU A 925 16.24 7.55 19.22
CA GLU A 925 14.77 7.63 19.19
C GLU A 925 14.20 7.21 17.81
N PHE A 926 14.92 7.47 16.72
CA PHE A 926 14.59 6.92 15.40
C PHE A 926 14.61 5.39 15.42
N VAL A 927 15.67 4.75 15.92
CA VAL A 927 15.79 3.28 15.93
C VAL A 927 14.76 2.63 16.87
N GLN A 928 14.49 3.24 18.03
CA GLN A 928 13.55 2.70 19.03
C GLN A 928 12.07 2.95 18.67
N THR A 929 11.75 4.04 17.96
CA THR A 929 10.37 4.42 17.65
C THR A 929 10.07 4.44 16.15
N ARG A 930 10.66 5.37 15.38
CA ARG A 930 10.27 5.60 13.97
C ARG A 930 10.57 4.39 13.08
N LEU A 931 11.72 3.73 13.24
CA LEU A 931 12.12 2.54 12.48
C LEU A 931 11.16 1.35 12.66
N LEU A 932 10.40 1.30 13.76
CA LEU A 932 9.39 0.26 13.97
C LEU A 932 8.19 0.41 13.01
N LEU A 933 7.96 1.58 12.41
CA LEU A 933 6.91 1.81 11.40
C LEU A 933 7.06 0.92 10.14
N ASP A 934 8.31 0.50 9.82
CA ASP A 934 8.65 -0.40 8.71
C ASP A 934 8.14 -1.85 8.94
N LYS A 935 7.80 -2.20 10.18
CA LYS A 935 7.40 -3.57 10.58
C LYS A 935 5.94 -3.59 11.06
N PRO A 936 4.98 -4.08 10.25
CA PRO A 936 3.57 -4.15 10.62
C PRO A 936 3.28 -4.82 11.97
N SER A 937 4.06 -5.84 12.33
CA SER A 937 3.87 -6.66 13.54
C SER A 937 4.20 -5.98 14.87
N VAL A 938 4.79 -4.78 14.86
CA VAL A 938 5.14 -4.03 16.09
C VAL A 938 4.42 -2.68 16.22
N ARG A 939 3.50 -2.35 15.30
CA ARG A 939 2.81 -1.05 15.26
C ARG A 939 2.00 -0.72 16.53
N GLU A 940 1.43 -1.72 17.20
CA GLU A 940 0.76 -1.54 18.51
C GLU A 940 1.66 -0.86 19.57
N ARG A 941 2.98 -1.11 19.50
CA ARG A 941 3.93 -0.63 20.51
C ARG A 941 4.21 0.87 20.40
N ILE A 942 3.98 1.45 19.22
CA ILE A 942 4.18 2.87 18.89
C ILE A 942 2.88 3.66 18.77
N THR A 943 1.74 2.97 18.59
CA THR A 943 0.40 3.59 18.67
C THR A 943 -0.22 3.55 20.08
N ARG A 944 0.39 2.84 21.05
CA ARG A 944 -0.02 2.88 22.47
C ARG A 944 -0.01 4.28 23.05
N LYS A 945 -0.79 4.50 24.11
CA LYS A 945 -0.81 5.75 24.88
C LYS A 945 0.58 6.06 25.49
N PRO A 946 1.09 7.30 25.38
CA PRO A 946 2.33 7.70 26.02
C PRO A 946 2.17 7.66 27.55
N THR A 947 3.24 7.33 28.26
CA THR A 947 3.24 7.36 29.73
C THR A 947 3.52 8.78 30.23
N LYS A 948 3.30 9.05 31.53
CA LYS A 948 3.55 10.37 32.11
C LYS A 948 5.01 10.81 31.97
N GLU A 949 5.94 9.87 32.06
CA GLU A 949 7.38 10.11 31.92
C GLU A 949 7.73 10.55 30.49
N VAL A 950 7.07 9.98 29.47
CA VAL A 950 7.22 10.39 28.07
C VAL A 950 6.67 11.80 27.86
N LEU A 951 5.46 12.09 28.34
CA LEU A 951 4.86 13.43 28.24
C LEU A 951 5.71 14.50 28.97
N LEU A 952 6.28 14.15 30.13
CA LEU A 952 7.20 15.02 30.87
C LEU A 952 8.51 15.27 30.11
N ALA A 953 9.07 14.24 29.46
CA ALA A 953 10.26 14.38 28.62
C ALA A 953 10.01 15.23 27.37
N TYR A 954 8.85 15.06 26.72
CA TYR A 954 8.37 15.92 25.64
C TYR A 954 8.26 17.37 26.10
N ALA A 955 7.55 17.64 27.21
CA ALA A 955 7.30 19.00 27.69
C ALA A 955 8.61 19.76 28.01
N ARG A 956 9.57 19.08 28.65
CA ARG A 956 10.91 19.61 28.92
C ARG A 956 11.72 19.89 27.66
N GLN A 957 11.63 19.01 26.65
CA GLN A 957 12.34 19.23 25.39
C GLN A 957 11.73 20.38 24.58
N LEU A 958 10.40 20.49 24.54
CA LEU A 958 9.68 21.61 23.91
C LEU A 958 10.07 22.95 24.55
N GLN A 959 10.01 23.03 25.88
CA GLN A 959 10.45 24.22 26.63
C GLN A 959 11.90 24.59 26.31
N LYS A 960 12.82 23.61 26.34
CA LYS A 960 14.25 23.82 26.10
C LYS A 960 14.53 24.45 24.74
N GLU A 961 13.88 23.98 23.67
CA GLU A 961 14.10 24.54 22.32
C GLU A 961 13.57 25.98 22.23
N LEU A 962 12.40 26.27 22.82
CA LEU A 962 11.78 27.60 22.80
C LEU A 962 12.54 28.62 23.66
N ASP A 963 12.95 28.25 24.87
CA ASP A 963 13.80 29.10 25.75
C ASP A 963 15.20 29.32 25.15
N SER A 964 15.73 28.33 24.43
CA SER A 964 16.99 28.47 23.69
C SER A 964 16.86 29.43 22.50
N PHE A 965 15.69 29.51 21.85
CA PHE A 965 15.45 30.44 20.75
C PHE A 965 15.34 31.89 21.24
N THR A 966 14.65 32.13 22.37
CA THR A 966 14.53 33.47 22.96
C THR A 966 15.81 33.96 23.64
N THR A 967 16.84 33.12 23.77
CA THR A 967 18.14 33.45 24.40
C THR A 967 18.03 34.03 25.83
N GLY A 968 16.98 33.65 26.56
CA GLY A 968 16.70 34.15 27.92
C GLY A 968 16.00 35.51 27.99
N THR A 969 15.50 36.06 26.89
CA THR A 969 14.65 37.28 26.90
C THR A 969 13.21 37.02 27.34
N ALA A 970 12.77 35.76 27.29
CA ALA A 970 11.49 35.27 27.78
C ALA A 970 11.60 33.78 28.11
N TYR A 971 10.76 33.27 29.01
CA TYR A 971 10.69 31.86 29.39
C TYR A 971 9.30 31.28 29.18
N HIS A 972 9.23 30.02 28.76
CA HIS A 972 7.98 29.33 28.42
C HIS A 972 7.52 28.41 29.55
N ARG A 973 6.25 28.49 29.92
CA ARG A 973 5.59 27.50 30.78
C ARG A 973 4.92 26.46 29.89
N VAL A 974 5.15 25.17 30.13
CA VAL A 974 4.54 24.07 29.36
C VAL A 974 3.72 23.18 30.29
N ASN A 975 2.41 23.05 30.02
CA ASN A 975 1.49 22.17 30.73
C ASN A 975 0.84 21.18 29.76
N ILE A 976 0.64 19.93 30.17
CA ILE A 976 -0.03 18.90 29.38
C ILE A 976 -1.25 18.35 30.12
N THR A 977 -2.38 18.31 29.43
CA THR A 977 -3.62 17.65 29.88
C THR A 977 -3.91 16.47 28.95
N HIS A 978 -3.95 15.25 29.51
CA HIS A 978 -4.24 14.03 28.74
C HIS A 978 -5.65 13.50 29.00
N SER A 979 -6.34 13.07 27.94
CA SER A 979 -7.61 12.32 27.98
C SER A 979 -7.46 10.96 27.27
N ASN A 980 -8.58 10.27 27.01
CA ASN A 980 -8.56 9.01 26.29
C ASN A 980 -8.29 9.16 24.78
N ASP A 981 -8.62 10.32 24.21
CA ASP A 981 -8.84 10.50 22.77
C ASP A 981 -8.01 11.66 22.20
N LEU A 982 -7.57 12.58 23.07
CA LEU A 982 -6.72 13.71 22.72
C LEU A 982 -5.81 14.09 23.89
N ILE A 983 -4.63 14.61 23.58
CA ILE A 983 -3.74 15.25 24.54
C ILE A 983 -3.55 16.71 24.13
N GLN A 984 -3.76 17.62 25.07
CA GLN A 984 -3.53 19.05 24.94
C GLN A 984 -2.21 19.40 25.60
N CYS A 985 -1.34 20.14 24.92
CA CYS A 985 -0.17 20.79 25.46
C CYS A 985 -0.38 22.31 25.33
N VAL A 986 -0.16 23.05 26.42
CA VAL A 986 -0.29 24.51 26.48
C VAL A 986 1.08 25.09 26.78
N VAL A 987 1.61 25.84 25.83
CA VAL A 987 2.82 26.65 25.95
C VAL A 987 2.38 28.09 26.25
N GLU A 988 2.92 28.71 27.28
CA GLU A 988 2.64 30.11 27.65
C GLU A 988 3.95 30.89 27.74
N ILE A 989 4.10 31.94 26.93
CA ILE A 989 5.22 32.88 27.02
C ILE A 989 5.01 33.75 28.26
N THR A 990 5.96 33.69 29.20
CA THR A 990 5.87 34.43 30.46
C THR A 990 6.79 35.64 30.47
N LYS A 991 6.43 36.63 31.29
CA LYS A 991 7.26 37.82 31.60
C LYS A 991 8.11 37.60 32.86
N GLU A 992 8.33 36.35 33.24
CA GLU A 992 9.12 35.99 34.42
C GLU A 992 10.61 36.10 34.08
N ASN A 993 11.43 36.60 35.01
CA ASN A 993 12.87 36.82 34.79
C ASN A 993 13.72 35.57 35.12
N ALA A 994 13.12 34.38 35.17
CA ALA A 994 13.79 33.14 35.57
C ALA A 994 13.21 31.91 34.83
N PRO A 995 14.01 30.86 34.59
CA PRO A 995 13.53 29.62 33.99
C PRO A 995 12.43 28.95 34.82
N ILE A 996 11.35 28.55 34.15
CA ILE A 996 10.21 27.85 34.77
C ILE A 996 10.51 26.34 34.80
N VAL A 997 10.28 25.66 35.92
CA VAL A 997 10.55 24.22 36.04
C VAL A 997 9.35 23.39 35.59
N VAL A 998 9.50 22.58 34.55
CA VAL A 998 8.50 21.57 34.14
C VAL A 998 8.68 20.28 34.97
N ASN A 999 7.65 19.95 35.74
CA ASN A 999 7.60 18.87 36.72
C ASN A 999 6.36 17.97 36.53
N GLU A 1000 6.12 17.00 37.43
CA GLU A 1000 4.97 16.10 37.33
C GLU A 1000 3.61 16.82 37.46
N ASP A 1001 3.52 17.91 38.24
CA ASP A 1001 2.30 18.72 38.36
C ASP A 1001 1.93 19.42 37.04
N SER A 1002 2.88 19.53 36.11
CA SER A 1002 2.67 20.03 34.75
C SER A 1002 1.92 19.02 33.87
N ILE A 1003 1.76 17.75 34.29
CA ILE A 1003 1.11 16.67 33.53
C ILE A 1003 -0.18 16.22 34.24
N LYS A 1004 -1.33 16.74 33.80
CA LYS A 1004 -2.65 16.54 34.45
C LYS A 1004 -3.55 15.60 33.66
N SER A 1005 -4.41 14.87 34.37
CA SER A 1005 -5.54 14.14 33.75
C SER A 1005 -6.68 15.12 33.51
N GLY A 1006 -7.33 15.06 32.34
CA GLY A 1006 -8.46 15.94 32.03
C GLY A 1006 -9.69 15.63 32.88
N GLU A 1007 -10.33 16.66 33.45
CA GLU A 1007 -11.67 16.55 34.04
C GLU A 1007 -12.72 16.26 32.95
N LEU A 1008 -13.85 15.62 33.33
CA LEU A 1008 -14.85 15.10 32.38
C LEU A 1008 -15.41 16.15 31.39
N THR A 1009 -15.51 17.40 31.82
CA THR A 1009 -15.93 18.56 31.03
C THR A 1009 -14.88 18.98 30.01
N THR A 1010 -13.62 19.09 30.43
CA THR A 1010 -12.49 19.38 29.54
C THR A 1010 -12.28 18.23 28.56
N ALA A 1011 -12.40 16.98 29.00
CA ALA A 1011 -12.32 15.79 28.15
C ALA A 1011 -13.36 15.85 27.00
N ARG A 1012 -14.63 16.12 27.29
CA ARG A 1012 -15.68 16.29 26.26
C ARG A 1012 -15.44 17.47 25.30
N LEU A 1013 -14.79 18.53 25.77
CA LEU A 1013 -14.49 19.70 24.93
C LEU A 1013 -13.27 19.46 24.04
N LEU A 1014 -12.29 18.70 24.54
CA LEU A 1014 -11.17 18.14 23.76
C LEU A 1014 -11.66 17.13 22.72
N GLU A 1015 -12.60 16.26 23.09
CA GLU A 1015 -13.25 15.28 22.22
C GLU A 1015 -13.93 15.97 21.03
N LYS A 1016 -14.68 17.06 21.28
CA LYS A 1016 -15.26 17.92 20.24
C LYS A 1016 -14.22 18.70 19.43
N LEU A 1017 -13.15 19.19 20.04
CA LEU A 1017 -12.06 19.83 19.30
C LEU A 1017 -11.37 18.84 18.35
N SER A 1018 -11.05 17.62 18.80
CA SER A 1018 -10.45 16.56 17.97
C SER A 1018 -11.18 16.35 16.63
N GLN A 1019 -12.51 16.47 16.64
CA GLN A 1019 -13.38 16.33 15.47
C GLN A 1019 -13.19 17.47 14.46
N SER A 1020 -12.91 18.70 14.91
CA SER A 1020 -12.76 19.89 14.07
C SER A 1020 -11.38 20.06 13.41
N LEU A 1021 -10.48 19.09 13.56
CA LEU A 1021 -9.04 19.25 13.28
C LEU A 1021 -8.49 18.35 12.18
N ARG A 1022 -9.40 17.67 11.48
CA ARG A 1022 -9.10 17.00 10.22
C ARG A 1022 -9.26 18.04 9.12
N GLU A 1023 -8.16 18.54 8.60
CA GLU A 1023 -8.18 19.33 7.37
C GLU A 1023 -7.71 18.41 6.24
N ARG A 1024 -8.50 18.18 5.20
CA ARG A 1024 -8.04 17.36 4.07
C ARG A 1024 -7.35 18.22 3.02
N VAL A 1025 -6.20 17.72 2.59
CA VAL A 1025 -5.37 18.33 1.54
C VAL A 1025 -5.56 17.66 0.18
N SER A 1026 -5.94 16.37 0.10
CA SER A 1026 -6.10 15.71 -1.21
C SER A 1026 -7.01 14.46 -1.26
N GLN A 1027 -7.04 13.75 -2.40
CA GLN A 1027 -8.07 12.79 -2.81
C GLN A 1027 -8.00 11.42 -2.15
N TRP A 1028 -7.10 11.16 -1.22
CA TRP A 1028 -7.25 10.11 -0.19
C TRP A 1028 -6.29 10.49 0.96
N VAL A 1029 -6.40 11.75 1.39
CA VAL A 1029 -5.31 12.49 2.06
C VAL A 1029 -5.93 13.41 3.10
N TYR A 1030 -6.41 12.80 4.19
CA TYR A 1030 -6.81 13.53 5.39
C TYR A 1030 -5.59 13.90 6.20
N VAL A 1031 -5.24 15.17 6.13
CA VAL A 1031 -4.25 15.77 6.99
C VAL A 1031 -4.91 15.95 8.36
N GLN A 1032 -4.77 14.91 9.20
CA GLN A 1032 -5.00 15.05 10.63
C GLN A 1032 -3.94 16.02 11.15
N ARG A 1033 -4.32 17.31 11.22
CA ARG A 1033 -3.45 18.37 11.70
C ARG A 1033 -3.27 18.23 13.19
N GLY A 1034 -2.07 18.56 13.65
CA GLY A 1034 -1.95 18.98 15.05
C GLY A 1034 -2.60 20.35 15.16
N LEU A 1035 -3.66 20.50 15.94
CA LEU A 1035 -4.18 21.85 16.21
C LEU A 1035 -3.11 22.64 16.93
N ARG A 1036 -2.78 23.82 16.39
CA ARG A 1036 -2.02 24.85 17.08
C ARG A 1036 -2.86 26.12 17.10
N LEU A 1037 -3.52 26.39 18.23
CA LEU A 1037 -4.19 27.67 18.46
C LEU A 1037 -3.21 28.67 19.06
N TYR A 1038 -3.18 29.89 18.53
CA TYR A 1038 -2.44 31.02 19.07
C TYR A 1038 -3.43 31.99 19.71
N ASP A 1039 -3.33 32.17 21.01
CA ASP A 1039 -4.19 33.04 21.82
C ASP A 1039 -3.32 33.94 22.70
N GLY A 1040 -2.97 35.11 22.15
CA GLY A 1040 -2.07 36.07 22.80
C GLY A 1040 -0.73 35.44 23.19
N PRO A 1041 -0.38 35.34 24.48
CA PRO A 1041 0.87 34.73 24.94
C PRO A 1041 0.84 33.18 24.94
N LYS A 1042 -0.26 32.54 24.55
CA LYS A 1042 -0.45 31.08 24.64
C LYS A 1042 -0.50 30.41 23.27
N VAL A 1043 0.14 29.24 23.19
CA VAL A 1043 0.03 28.30 22.07
C VAL A 1043 -0.51 26.98 22.59
N TYR A 1044 -1.62 26.51 22.03
CA TYR A 1044 -2.26 25.26 22.40
C TYR A 1044 -2.04 24.22 21.30
N ILE A 1045 -1.22 23.21 21.57
CA ILE A 1045 -0.94 22.08 20.68
C ILE A 1045 -1.88 20.92 21.07
N TYR A 1046 -2.59 20.32 20.12
CA TYR A 1046 -3.41 19.13 20.37
C TYR A 1046 -3.05 18.00 19.41
N LYS A 1047 -2.87 16.78 19.93
CA LYS A 1047 -2.53 15.58 19.15
C LYS A 1047 -3.18 14.33 19.71
N ALA A 1048 -3.27 13.29 18.89
CA ALA A 1048 -3.73 11.98 19.30
C ALA A 1048 -2.85 11.40 20.44
N PRO A 1049 -3.40 10.57 21.34
CA PRO A 1049 -2.67 9.97 22.45
C PRO A 1049 -1.87 8.74 21.99
N ARG A 1050 -0.96 8.91 21.02
CA ARG A 1050 -0.09 7.84 20.50
C ARG A 1050 1.37 8.17 20.81
N LEU A 1051 2.15 7.18 21.24
CA LEU A 1051 3.56 7.36 21.64
C LEU A 1051 4.38 8.10 20.56
N VAL A 1052 4.17 7.78 19.28
CA VAL A 1052 4.88 8.41 18.14
C VAL A 1052 4.64 9.93 18.02
N ASP A 1053 3.51 10.45 18.51
CA ASP A 1053 3.15 11.88 18.40
C ASP A 1053 3.70 12.74 19.57
N TRP A 1054 4.31 12.11 20.58
CA TRP A 1054 4.70 12.72 21.86
C TRP A 1054 6.14 12.39 22.28
N THR A 1055 7.04 12.19 21.31
CA THR A 1055 8.45 11.87 21.57
C THR A 1055 9.32 13.13 21.72
N ARG A 1056 10.58 13.02 22.17
CA ARG A 1056 11.44 14.19 22.33
C ARG A 1056 11.81 14.82 20.98
N THR A 1057 12.04 14.02 19.93
CA THR A 1057 12.29 14.59 18.59
C THR A 1057 11.04 15.28 18.04
N GLN A 1058 9.85 14.73 18.27
CA GLN A 1058 8.59 15.39 17.89
C GLN A 1058 8.39 16.74 18.63
N ALA A 1059 8.85 16.86 19.88
CA ALA A 1059 8.87 18.13 20.61
C ALA A 1059 9.80 19.18 19.96
N MET A 1060 10.92 18.74 19.37
CA MET A 1060 11.86 19.61 18.65
C MET A 1060 11.31 20.09 17.30
N ASP A 1061 10.46 19.30 16.66
CA ASP A 1061 9.73 19.69 15.46
C ASP A 1061 8.57 20.64 15.79
N ASP A 1062 7.83 20.37 16.87
CA ASP A 1062 6.78 21.29 17.37
C ASP A 1062 7.34 22.66 17.75
N ALA A 1063 8.50 22.70 18.41
CA ALA A 1063 9.19 23.96 18.71
C ALA A 1063 9.57 24.73 17.43
N ALA A 1064 10.08 24.01 16.41
CA ALA A 1064 10.47 24.63 15.14
C ALA A 1064 9.27 25.22 14.39
N ASP A 1065 8.11 24.53 14.40
CA ASP A 1065 6.89 25.02 13.80
C ASP A 1065 6.34 26.28 14.51
N ILE A 1066 6.37 26.30 15.85
CA ILE A 1066 5.98 27.47 16.66
C ILE A 1066 6.89 28.67 16.36
N ILE A 1067 8.21 28.45 16.34
CA ILE A 1067 9.20 29.49 16.01
C ILE A 1067 8.99 30.00 14.58
N GLY A 1068 8.77 29.11 13.62
CA GLY A 1068 8.53 29.48 12.22
C GLY A 1068 7.28 30.34 12.05
N GLN A 1069 6.16 29.97 12.69
CA GLN A 1069 4.93 30.75 12.64
C GLN A 1069 5.04 32.08 13.38
N ALA A 1070 5.80 32.16 14.48
CA ALA A 1070 6.09 33.42 15.15
C ALA A 1070 6.89 34.39 14.26
N ILE A 1071 7.90 33.89 13.53
CA ILE A 1071 8.72 34.70 12.61
C ILE A 1071 7.91 35.19 11.38
N VAL A 1072 6.98 34.38 10.87
CA VAL A 1072 6.12 34.77 9.72
C VAL A 1072 5.03 35.76 10.13
N SER A 1073 4.70 35.86 11.43
CA SER A 1073 3.68 36.75 11.97
C SER A 1073 4.21 38.14 12.40
N THR A 1074 5.52 38.38 12.25
CA THR A 1074 6.22 39.65 12.54
C THR A 1074 6.75 40.32 11.28
#